data_AF-A0A5P9JUC7-F1
#
_entry.id   AF-A0A5P9JUC7-F1
#
_cell.length_a   1.000
_cell.length_b   1.000
_cell.length_c   1.000
_cell.angle_alpha   90.00
_cell.angle_beta   90.00
_cell.angle_gamma   90.00
#
_symmetry.space_group_name_H-M   'P 1'
#
loop_
_entity.id
_entity.type
_entity.pdbx_description
1 polymer ?
#
loop_
_entity_poly.entity_id
_entity_poly.type
_entity_poly.pdbx_seq_one_letter_code
_entity_poly.pdbx_strand_id
1 'polypeptide(L)'
;MRLSLHRCLAAAALVGGGLYGLLSTSQAQEFSLDGFRTCARADNGNHYCKTSASANWQRVPPEFYNRFKQAEADAAAGGSGRSKELQEIADFLNDLSQYMKQVAASGSPVNLAEIAKAAVSTKAAVESQNLKEAQNGQRRLEAMFKEDPGFAIFMRRFADERQQVLDRRISEAALEADKNIAFIQFYVAANILSQHTADLTKFGEQLAKALKERSLSGLNRVNGDFSRFVREKSLTDDYNSAMLAWTEKNTPKTSEDPQSALARNLGITDRTRFLVDGEKEELVFLYNTASGRIVKSLRGDLVFKDRKPTICFAQDRSIDRIRDLERLAMAQIQRQELDVESVRISQSACPIDGMEGYDILVFQRAGLLSQPLAYVSSVVRRVETNFSLLASIPGAEVMKAFQNEVESSAALEAQILNGKSSGFGLVFTNPSQGRICHTVSEDSEAHQIAVTRRTGTVFNVSTSDIVFTKTSLDNAFADFQTRKCNAIYASAKDLADVIKAMKRERLDYVVAPMWIDPLDIRAVIQAEASEMANLMAREEAARKALQQEEAILKQRALDEAVKRENIERDLQARNRSFARAAQDRISGMIDTFLAEVKASGDKRGDGVFGKTAELFPGFARVVKQLTRDRWELESKSYAVVDFGDADWNNRKVEAVIVRTELLLQNKPLGRRDAVCFFLGVVVDAEFDHLRDPITVSCDDSEEAVRRWQVGSKFSSRWRAAAK
;
A
#
# COMPACT_ATOMS: atom_id res chain seq x y z
N MET A 1 -30.47 -29.55 -9.78
CA MET A 1 -30.99 -29.45 -11.17
C MET A 1 -30.60 -28.07 -11.70
N ARG A 2 -29.88 -28.04 -12.83
CA ARG A 2 -29.41 -26.88 -13.65
C ARG A 2 -28.35 -25.94 -13.05
N LEU A 3 -27.08 -26.19 -13.38
CA LEU A 3 -26.12 -25.22 -14.00
C LEU A 3 -24.69 -25.80 -14.00
N SER A 4 -24.36 -26.69 -14.95
CA SER A 4 -22.97 -26.97 -15.35
C SER A 4 -22.92 -27.57 -16.76
N LEU A 5 -22.96 -26.72 -17.79
CA LEU A 5 -22.90 -27.13 -19.20
C LEU A 5 -22.17 -26.10 -20.09
N HIS A 6 -21.13 -25.44 -19.56
CA HIS A 6 -20.39 -24.39 -20.28
C HIS A 6 -18.88 -24.61 -20.47
N ARG A 7 -18.31 -25.76 -20.12
CA ARG A 7 -16.90 -26.09 -20.47
C ARG A 7 -16.70 -27.27 -21.44
N CYS A 8 -17.76 -27.90 -21.94
CA CYS A 8 -17.67 -28.89 -23.05
C CYS A 8 -18.14 -28.34 -24.42
N LEU A 9 -18.66 -27.10 -24.49
CA LEU A 9 -19.13 -26.49 -25.75
C LEU A 9 -18.09 -25.57 -26.42
N ALA A 10 -16.93 -25.34 -25.82
CA ALA A 10 -15.88 -24.50 -26.39
C ALA A 10 -15.10 -25.15 -27.55
N ALA A 11 -15.24 -26.46 -27.76
CA ALA A 11 -14.67 -27.16 -28.92
C ALA A 11 -15.65 -27.31 -30.11
N ALA A 12 -16.91 -26.87 -29.95
CA ALA A 12 -17.92 -26.90 -31.01
C ALA A 12 -18.44 -25.50 -31.42
N ALA A 13 -17.97 -24.43 -30.79
CA ALA A 13 -18.42 -23.06 -31.04
C ALA A 13 -17.60 -22.29 -32.10
N LEU A 14 -17.09 -22.99 -33.12
CA LEU A 14 -16.48 -22.37 -34.31
C LEU A 14 -17.20 -22.68 -35.62
N VAL A 15 -18.35 -23.35 -35.60
CA VAL A 15 -19.26 -23.45 -36.75
C VAL A 15 -20.69 -23.19 -36.27
N GLY A 16 -21.34 -22.19 -36.87
CA GLY A 16 -22.79 -21.96 -36.93
C GLY A 16 -23.65 -22.28 -35.69
N GLY A 17 -24.11 -21.24 -34.99
CA GLY A 17 -25.16 -21.39 -33.98
C GLY A 17 -26.45 -21.96 -34.57
N GLY A 18 -26.91 -23.08 -34.02
CA GLY A 18 -28.21 -23.66 -34.31
C GLY A 18 -28.29 -25.09 -33.83
N LEU A 19 -28.71 -25.31 -32.58
CA LEU A 19 -29.40 -26.52 -32.07
C LEU A 19 -29.45 -26.47 -30.52
N TYR A 20 -30.45 -25.75 -29.99
CA TYR A 20 -31.08 -26.14 -28.73
C TYR A 20 -32.46 -26.69 -29.10
N GLY A 21 -32.62 -28.01 -29.00
CA GLY A 21 -33.90 -28.66 -29.21
C GLY A 21 -33.74 -30.16 -29.39
N LEU A 22 -34.14 -30.91 -28.36
CA LEU A 22 -34.35 -32.37 -28.31
C LEU A 22 -33.10 -33.24 -28.16
N LEU A 23 -32.75 -33.58 -26.91
CA LEU A 23 -32.20 -34.88 -26.48
C LEU A 23 -32.41 -35.02 -24.96
N SER A 24 -33.04 -36.12 -24.53
CA SER A 24 -33.37 -36.44 -23.14
C SER A 24 -32.17 -36.96 -22.34
N THR A 25 -32.20 -36.75 -21.03
CA THR A 25 -31.11 -36.81 -20.05
C THR A 25 -30.60 -38.19 -19.62
N SER A 26 -30.57 -39.23 -20.48
CA SER A 26 -30.27 -40.61 -20.01
C SER A 26 -29.13 -41.38 -20.69
N GLN A 27 -28.25 -40.78 -21.51
CA GLN A 27 -27.18 -41.55 -22.20
C GLN A 27 -25.78 -40.88 -22.25
N ALA A 28 -25.41 -40.04 -21.28
CA ALA A 28 -24.08 -39.41 -21.25
C ALA A 28 -23.28 -39.75 -19.97
N GLN A 29 -23.14 -41.04 -19.67
CA GLN A 29 -22.13 -41.55 -18.73
C GLN A 29 -21.15 -42.45 -19.49
N GLU A 30 -19.87 -42.31 -19.14
CA GLU A 30 -18.68 -43.00 -19.67
C GLU A 30 -18.13 -42.52 -21.02
N PHE A 31 -17.09 -41.68 -20.97
CA PHE A 31 -15.87 -41.82 -21.78
C PHE A 31 -14.75 -40.96 -21.17
N SER A 32 -13.83 -41.60 -20.44
CA SER A 32 -12.52 -41.05 -20.02
C SER A 32 -11.49 -41.36 -21.11
N LEU A 33 -10.70 -40.37 -21.53
CA LEU A 33 -9.49 -40.58 -22.33
C LEU A 33 -8.29 -40.70 -21.38
N ASP A 34 -8.11 -41.89 -20.80
CA ASP A 34 -6.85 -42.26 -20.14
C ASP A 34 -5.89 -42.89 -21.17
N GLY A 35 -4.69 -42.32 -21.27
CA GLY A 35 -3.63 -42.82 -22.14
C GLY A 35 -3.04 -44.13 -21.62
N PHE A 36 -3.21 -45.22 -22.37
CA PHE A 36 -2.54 -46.50 -22.11
C PHE A 36 -1.10 -46.49 -22.67
N ARG A 37 -0.11 -46.71 -21.80
CA ARG A 37 1.26 -47.14 -22.18
C ARG A 37 1.31 -48.66 -22.17
N THR A 38 1.57 -49.30 -23.30
CA THR A 38 1.94 -50.73 -23.36
C THR A 38 3.45 -50.86 -23.52
N CYS A 39 4.13 -51.37 -22.48
CA CYS A 39 5.52 -51.83 -22.58
C CYS A 39 5.51 -53.35 -22.80
N ALA A 40 6.12 -53.83 -23.89
CA ALA A 40 6.38 -55.26 -24.07
C ALA A 40 7.87 -55.55 -23.87
N ARG A 41 8.17 -56.68 -23.22
CA ARG A 41 9.53 -57.19 -22.97
C ARG A 41 9.89 -58.11 -24.15
N ALA A 42 11.00 -57.84 -24.83
CA ALA A 42 11.58 -58.77 -25.80
C ALA A 42 12.70 -59.57 -25.13
N ASP A 43 12.85 -60.85 -25.48
CA ASP A 43 13.75 -61.83 -24.85
C ASP A 43 15.27 -61.53 -24.94
N ASN A 44 15.66 -60.37 -25.47
CA ASN A 44 17.07 -60.00 -25.65
C ASN A 44 17.48 -58.73 -24.87
N GLY A 45 16.77 -58.39 -23.79
CA GLY A 45 17.29 -57.48 -22.75
C GLY A 45 17.33 -55.97 -23.04
N ASN A 46 16.82 -55.49 -24.18
CA ASN A 46 16.69 -54.04 -24.44
C ASN A 46 15.22 -53.57 -24.42
N HIS A 47 14.94 -52.50 -23.65
CA HIS A 47 13.64 -51.84 -23.58
C HIS A 47 13.51 -50.75 -24.67
N TYR A 48 12.47 -50.83 -25.50
CA TYR A 48 12.06 -49.75 -26.40
C TYR A 48 10.58 -49.41 -26.18
N CYS A 49 10.29 -48.14 -25.89
CA CYS A 49 8.93 -47.59 -25.93
C CYS A 49 8.72 -46.84 -27.25
N LYS A 50 7.74 -47.24 -28.07
CA LYS A 50 7.25 -46.45 -29.22
C LYS A 50 5.90 -45.83 -28.89
N THR A 51 5.76 -44.53 -29.14
CA THR A 51 4.47 -43.83 -29.21
C THR A 51 3.94 -43.91 -30.64
N SER A 52 2.90 -44.71 -30.89
CA SER A 52 2.14 -44.70 -32.15
C SER A 52 0.76 -44.08 -31.91
N ALA A 53 0.52 -42.88 -32.42
CA ALA A 53 -0.82 -42.33 -32.52
C ALA A 53 -1.50 -42.88 -33.78
N SER A 54 -2.11 -44.05 -33.68
CA SER A 54 -3.12 -44.50 -34.64
C SER A 54 -4.41 -44.83 -33.87
N ALA A 55 -5.30 -43.84 -33.77
CA ALA A 55 -6.64 -44.07 -33.26
C ALA A 55 -7.42 -44.91 -34.27
N ASN A 56 -7.94 -46.05 -33.82
CA ASN A 56 -8.74 -46.97 -34.63
C ASN A 56 -10.19 -46.44 -34.75
N TRP A 57 -10.58 -45.99 -35.94
CA TRP A 57 -11.83 -45.24 -36.21
C TRP A 57 -13.12 -46.08 -36.24
N GLN A 58 -13.06 -47.38 -35.91
CA GLN A 58 -14.20 -48.30 -36.03
C GLN A 58 -15.24 -48.21 -34.88
N ARG A 59 -15.05 -47.33 -33.89
CA ARG A 59 -15.98 -47.17 -32.75
C ARG A 59 -16.72 -45.82 -32.70
N VAL A 60 -16.59 -45.00 -33.74
CA VAL A 60 -17.30 -43.72 -33.83
C VAL A 60 -18.64 -43.95 -34.53
N PRO A 61 -19.78 -43.52 -33.95
CA PRO A 61 -21.07 -43.58 -34.62
C PRO A 61 -20.99 -42.92 -36.01
N PRO A 62 -21.54 -43.53 -37.09
CA PRO A 62 -21.41 -43.03 -38.45
C PRO A 62 -21.82 -41.55 -38.59
N GLU A 63 -22.79 -41.10 -37.80
CA GLU A 63 -23.25 -39.70 -37.78
C GLU A 63 -22.20 -38.73 -37.23
N PHE A 64 -21.41 -39.15 -36.24
CA PHE A 64 -20.34 -38.33 -35.67
C PHE A 64 -19.11 -38.33 -36.58
N TYR A 65 -18.81 -39.45 -37.22
CA TYR A 65 -17.78 -39.55 -38.26
C TYR A 65 -18.12 -38.67 -39.48
N ASN A 66 -19.37 -38.71 -39.93
CA ASN A 66 -19.86 -37.90 -41.06
C ASN A 66 -19.89 -36.41 -40.70
N ARG A 67 -20.26 -36.03 -39.47
CA ARG A 67 -20.20 -34.63 -38.99
C ARG A 67 -18.78 -34.12 -38.80
N PHE A 68 -17.86 -34.97 -38.35
CA PHE A 68 -16.44 -34.61 -38.25
C PHE A 68 -15.83 -34.46 -39.65
N LYS A 69 -16.14 -35.36 -40.58
CA LYS A 69 -15.80 -35.22 -42.00
C LYS A 69 -16.40 -33.99 -42.65
N GLN A 70 -17.62 -33.60 -42.26
CA GLN A 70 -18.30 -32.41 -42.75
C GLN A 70 -17.69 -31.13 -42.16
N ALA A 71 -17.32 -31.11 -40.87
CA ALA A 71 -16.59 -30.00 -40.24
C ALA A 71 -15.15 -29.88 -40.75
N GLU A 72 -14.49 -30.99 -41.08
CA GLU A 72 -13.18 -31.03 -41.72
C GLU A 72 -13.28 -30.57 -43.18
N ALA A 73 -14.37 -30.91 -43.89
CA ALA A 73 -14.69 -30.38 -45.21
C ALA A 73 -15.05 -28.89 -45.18
N ASP A 74 -15.77 -28.40 -44.16
CA ASP A 74 -16.12 -26.99 -43.96
C ASP A 74 -14.89 -26.14 -43.60
N ALA A 75 -13.97 -26.71 -42.80
CA ALA A 75 -12.68 -26.10 -42.50
C ALA A 75 -11.72 -26.11 -43.70
N ALA A 76 -11.77 -27.16 -44.53
CA ALA A 76 -11.00 -27.27 -45.78
C ALA A 76 -11.60 -26.45 -46.95
N ALA A 77 -12.90 -26.12 -46.89
CA ALA A 77 -13.61 -25.39 -47.95
C ALA A 77 -13.52 -23.86 -47.85
N GLY A 78 -12.94 -23.29 -46.78
CA GLY A 78 -12.64 -21.86 -46.72
C GLY A 78 -13.78 -20.96 -47.19
N GLY A 79 -14.97 -21.13 -46.60
CA GLY A 79 -16.13 -20.31 -46.89
C GLY A 79 -17.34 -20.81 -46.11
N SER A 80 -17.79 -20.05 -45.12
CA SER A 80 -19.22 -20.08 -44.82
C SER A 80 -19.92 -19.77 -46.16
N GLY A 81 -21.01 -20.44 -46.52
CA GLY A 81 -21.74 -20.15 -47.76
C GLY A 81 -22.32 -18.73 -47.86
N ARG A 82 -21.90 -17.78 -47.00
CA ARG A 82 -22.26 -16.36 -47.00
C ARG A 82 -21.30 -15.59 -47.90
N SER A 83 -21.84 -14.60 -48.61
CA SER A 83 -21.02 -13.68 -49.41
C SER A 83 -20.09 -12.85 -48.52
N LYS A 84 -19.05 -12.26 -49.11
CA LYS A 84 -18.10 -11.38 -48.42
C LYS A 84 -18.83 -10.24 -47.69
N GLU A 85 -19.84 -9.66 -48.32
CA GLU A 85 -20.62 -8.55 -47.78
C GLU A 85 -21.45 -8.97 -46.56
N LEU A 86 -22.00 -10.20 -46.55
CA LEU A 86 -22.71 -10.72 -45.39
C LEU A 86 -21.77 -10.98 -44.21
N GLN A 87 -20.52 -11.37 -44.48
CA GLN A 87 -19.51 -11.54 -43.45
C GLN A 87 -19.10 -10.19 -42.84
N GLU A 88 -18.92 -9.16 -43.66
CA GLU A 88 -18.63 -7.79 -43.20
C GLU A 88 -19.72 -7.26 -42.25
N ILE A 89 -21.00 -7.55 -42.55
CA ILE A 89 -22.12 -7.18 -41.67
C ILE A 89 -22.13 -8.00 -40.37
N ALA A 90 -21.76 -9.28 -40.43
CA ALA A 90 -21.63 -10.11 -39.23
C ALA A 90 -20.54 -9.59 -38.30
N ASP A 91 -19.40 -9.19 -38.86
CA ASP A 91 -18.27 -8.61 -38.13
C ASP A 91 -18.68 -7.26 -37.52
N PHE A 92 -19.39 -6.42 -38.27
CA PHE A 92 -19.98 -5.16 -37.77
C PHE A 92 -20.87 -5.39 -36.53
N LEU A 93 -21.72 -6.43 -36.54
CA LEU A 93 -22.58 -6.75 -35.39
C LEU A 93 -21.79 -7.20 -34.17
N ASN A 94 -20.69 -7.93 -34.38
CA ASN A 94 -19.80 -8.34 -33.30
C ASN A 94 -19.08 -7.13 -32.69
N ASP A 95 -18.59 -6.20 -33.52
CA ASP A 95 -17.94 -4.97 -33.07
C ASP A 95 -18.91 -4.07 -32.31
N LEU A 96 -20.12 -3.91 -32.84
CA LEU A 96 -21.19 -3.21 -32.16
C LEU A 96 -21.45 -3.81 -30.77
N SER A 97 -21.50 -5.14 -30.65
CA SER A 97 -21.66 -5.81 -29.35
C SER A 97 -20.51 -5.51 -28.39
N GLN A 98 -19.26 -5.39 -28.87
CA GLN A 98 -18.12 -5.03 -28.02
C GLN A 98 -18.18 -3.56 -27.60
N TYR A 99 -18.53 -2.67 -28.52
CA TYR A 99 -18.73 -1.25 -28.21
C TYR A 99 -19.81 -1.05 -27.14
N MET A 100 -20.94 -1.76 -27.26
CA MET A 100 -22.04 -1.68 -26.30
C MET A 100 -21.64 -2.14 -24.88
N LYS A 101 -20.72 -3.11 -24.75
CA LYS A 101 -20.18 -3.50 -23.43
C LYS A 101 -19.34 -2.38 -22.81
N GLN A 102 -18.58 -1.66 -23.61
CA GLN A 102 -17.77 -0.53 -23.14
C GLN A 102 -18.65 0.66 -22.73
N VAL A 103 -19.68 0.98 -23.53
CA VAL A 103 -20.63 2.06 -23.24
C VAL A 103 -21.51 1.74 -22.03
N ALA A 104 -21.91 0.47 -21.84
CA ALA A 104 -22.65 0.05 -20.65
C ALA A 104 -21.82 0.22 -19.36
N ALA A 105 -20.49 0.09 -19.43
CA ALA A 105 -19.60 0.32 -18.30
C ALA A 105 -19.38 1.81 -17.98
N SER A 106 -19.62 2.72 -18.94
CA SER A 106 -19.39 4.17 -18.77
C SER A 106 -20.64 4.96 -18.36
N GLY A 107 -21.81 4.32 -18.24
CA GLY A 107 -23.04 4.96 -17.75
C GLY A 107 -23.71 5.93 -18.73
N SER A 108 -23.36 5.90 -20.02
CA SER A 108 -23.94 6.80 -21.02
C SER A 108 -25.42 6.46 -21.31
N PRO A 109 -26.30 7.47 -21.47
CA PRO A 109 -27.72 7.24 -21.78
C PRO A 109 -27.88 6.81 -23.24
N VAL A 110 -27.89 5.50 -23.47
CA VAL A 110 -28.11 4.91 -24.80
C VAL A 110 -29.42 4.13 -24.80
N ASN A 111 -30.21 4.25 -25.88
CA ASN A 111 -31.47 3.51 -26.05
C ASN A 111 -31.20 2.03 -26.37
N LEU A 112 -30.81 1.27 -25.33
CA LEU A 112 -30.41 -0.14 -25.41
C LEU A 112 -31.47 -1.03 -26.06
N ALA A 113 -32.75 -0.75 -25.81
CA ALA A 113 -33.85 -1.56 -26.32
C ALA A 113 -33.97 -1.47 -27.85
N GLU A 114 -33.84 -0.26 -28.42
CA GLU A 114 -33.92 -0.07 -29.87
C GLU A 114 -32.71 -0.64 -30.61
N ILE A 115 -31.50 -0.47 -30.04
CA ILE A 115 -30.27 -1.02 -30.62
C ILE A 115 -30.30 -2.55 -30.58
N ALA A 116 -30.70 -3.15 -29.47
CA ALA A 116 -30.80 -4.61 -29.35
C ALA A 116 -31.80 -5.18 -30.37
N LYS A 117 -32.98 -4.53 -30.53
CA LYS A 117 -33.98 -4.95 -31.51
C LYS A 117 -33.44 -4.87 -32.95
N ALA A 118 -32.76 -3.78 -33.29
CA ALA A 118 -32.15 -3.61 -34.60
C ALA A 118 -31.05 -4.66 -34.84
N ALA A 119 -30.14 -4.87 -33.87
CA ALA A 119 -29.05 -5.84 -33.96
C ALA A 119 -29.55 -7.29 -34.13
N VAL A 120 -30.59 -7.69 -33.40
CA VAL A 120 -31.20 -9.02 -33.54
C VAL A 120 -31.82 -9.20 -34.94
N SER A 121 -32.53 -8.19 -35.45
CA SER A 121 -33.11 -8.27 -36.80
C SER A 121 -32.05 -8.34 -37.89
N THR A 122 -30.97 -7.58 -37.77
CA THR A 122 -29.84 -7.61 -38.71
C THR A 122 -29.13 -8.96 -38.64
N LYS A 123 -28.93 -9.52 -37.44
CA LYS A 123 -28.34 -10.85 -37.26
C LYS A 123 -29.19 -11.94 -37.92
N ALA A 124 -30.50 -11.90 -37.74
CA ALA A 124 -31.40 -12.85 -38.39
C ALA A 124 -31.31 -12.77 -39.92
N ALA A 125 -31.22 -11.57 -40.48
CA ALA A 125 -31.03 -11.36 -41.92
C ALA A 125 -29.66 -11.89 -42.43
N VAL A 126 -28.60 -11.76 -41.63
CA VAL A 126 -27.28 -12.36 -41.92
C VAL A 126 -27.36 -13.89 -41.89
N GLU A 127 -28.07 -14.46 -40.92
CA GLU A 127 -28.25 -15.90 -40.78
C GLU A 127 -29.08 -16.50 -41.92
N SER A 128 -30.12 -15.78 -42.37
CA SER A 128 -30.96 -16.16 -43.52
C SER A 128 -30.38 -15.79 -44.88
N GLN A 129 -29.14 -15.30 -44.95
CA GLN A 129 -28.45 -14.85 -46.16
C GLN A 129 -29.18 -13.75 -46.97
N ASN A 130 -30.04 -12.95 -46.31
CA ASN A 130 -30.75 -11.85 -46.96
C ASN A 130 -29.89 -10.58 -46.93
N LEU A 131 -29.03 -10.41 -47.92
CA LEU A 131 -28.09 -9.29 -48.00
C LEU A 131 -28.79 -7.92 -47.94
N LYS A 132 -29.94 -7.77 -48.61
CA LYS A 132 -30.66 -6.49 -48.67
C LYS A 132 -31.20 -6.09 -47.29
N GLU A 133 -31.77 -7.04 -46.55
CA GLU A 133 -32.24 -6.78 -45.18
C GLU A 133 -31.07 -6.57 -44.21
N ALA A 134 -29.98 -7.32 -44.36
CA ALA A 134 -28.78 -7.16 -43.55
C ALA A 134 -28.14 -5.77 -43.74
N GLN A 135 -28.02 -5.29 -44.98
CA GLN A 135 -27.51 -3.94 -45.28
C GLN A 135 -28.43 -2.84 -44.75
N ASN A 136 -29.75 -3.02 -44.81
CA ASN A 136 -30.69 -2.07 -44.23
C ASN A 136 -30.60 -2.05 -42.70
N GLY A 137 -30.43 -3.22 -42.08
CA GLY A 137 -30.20 -3.35 -40.66
C GLY A 137 -28.90 -2.70 -40.18
N GLN A 138 -27.80 -2.89 -40.92
CA GLN A 138 -26.52 -2.21 -40.68
C GLN A 138 -26.67 -0.69 -40.74
N ARG A 139 -27.24 -0.15 -41.84
CA ARG A 139 -27.45 1.31 -41.99
C ARG A 139 -28.31 1.90 -40.89
N ARG A 140 -29.33 1.16 -40.43
CA ARG A 140 -30.18 1.58 -39.30
C ARG A 140 -29.38 1.64 -38.00
N LEU A 141 -28.52 0.66 -37.75
CA LEU A 141 -27.64 0.64 -36.58
C LEU A 141 -26.63 1.79 -36.63
N GLU A 142 -25.96 2.01 -37.75
CA GLU A 142 -25.02 3.13 -37.93
C GLU A 142 -25.71 4.48 -37.70
N ALA A 143 -26.93 4.66 -38.19
CA ALA A 143 -27.70 5.89 -37.99
C ALA A 143 -28.01 6.18 -36.50
N MET A 144 -28.14 5.15 -35.65
CA MET A 144 -28.37 5.32 -34.21
C MET A 144 -27.16 5.89 -33.47
N PHE A 145 -25.96 5.77 -34.05
CA PHE A 145 -24.70 6.26 -33.47
C PHE A 145 -24.10 7.44 -34.26
N LYS A 146 -24.89 8.09 -35.13
CA LYS A 146 -24.39 9.17 -35.99
C LYS A 146 -23.80 10.35 -35.22
N GLU A 147 -24.36 10.65 -34.06
CA GLU A 147 -23.92 11.74 -33.18
C GLU A 147 -22.84 11.30 -32.17
N ASP A 148 -22.31 10.07 -32.29
CA ASP A 148 -21.24 9.54 -31.43
C ASP A 148 -19.93 9.38 -32.22
N PRO A 149 -19.01 10.38 -32.13
CA PRO A 149 -17.70 10.28 -32.77
C PRO A 149 -16.86 9.10 -32.25
N GLY A 150 -17.10 8.67 -31.01
CA GLY A 150 -16.42 7.53 -30.39
C GLY A 150 -16.80 6.20 -31.06
N PHE A 151 -18.04 6.06 -31.52
CA PHE A 151 -18.48 4.88 -32.27
C PHE A 151 -17.70 4.74 -33.58
N ALA A 152 -17.60 5.80 -34.39
CA ALA A 152 -16.90 5.74 -35.68
C ALA A 152 -15.40 5.41 -35.52
N ILE A 153 -14.74 5.99 -34.51
CA ILE A 153 -13.33 5.69 -34.19
C ILE A 153 -13.17 4.23 -33.74
N PHE A 154 -14.06 3.75 -32.88
CA PHE A 154 -14.04 2.37 -32.38
C PHE A 154 -14.20 1.36 -33.50
N MET A 155 -15.20 1.55 -34.36
CA MET A 155 -15.49 0.63 -35.48
C MET A 155 -14.32 0.59 -36.48
N ARG A 156 -13.70 1.74 -36.78
CA ARG A 156 -12.54 1.81 -37.66
C ARG A 156 -11.33 1.06 -37.10
N ARG A 157 -11.03 1.23 -35.81
CA ARG A 157 -9.91 0.52 -35.15
C ARG A 157 -10.08 -1.00 -35.24
N PHE A 158 -11.25 -1.53 -34.93
CA PHE A 158 -11.51 -2.97 -34.98
C PHE A 158 -11.45 -3.54 -36.41
N ALA A 159 -11.91 -2.77 -37.41
CA ALA A 159 -11.76 -3.14 -38.81
C ALA A 159 -10.29 -3.19 -39.24
N ASP A 160 -9.50 -2.18 -38.84
CA ASP A 160 -8.06 -2.13 -39.13
C ASP A 160 -7.30 -3.29 -38.46
N GLU A 161 -7.62 -3.63 -37.20
CA GLU A 161 -7.04 -4.78 -36.47
C GLU A 161 -7.33 -6.11 -37.17
N ARG A 162 -8.58 -6.35 -37.61
CA ARG A 162 -8.92 -7.57 -38.37
C ARG A 162 -8.18 -7.66 -39.69
N GLN A 163 -8.05 -6.55 -40.41
CA GLN A 163 -7.33 -6.52 -41.68
C GLN A 163 -5.84 -6.82 -41.47
N GLN A 164 -5.23 -6.29 -40.42
CA GLN A 164 -3.83 -6.59 -40.08
C GLN A 164 -3.63 -8.06 -39.72
N VAL A 165 -4.54 -8.68 -38.97
CA VAL A 165 -4.49 -10.12 -38.66
C VAL A 165 -4.63 -10.96 -39.94
N LEU A 166 -5.54 -10.58 -40.84
CA LEU A 166 -5.71 -11.26 -42.13
C LEU A 166 -4.45 -11.14 -43.01
N ASP A 167 -3.89 -9.94 -43.13
CA ASP A 167 -2.68 -9.67 -43.91
C ASP A 167 -1.46 -10.42 -43.37
N ARG A 168 -1.36 -10.53 -42.04
CA ARG A 168 -0.33 -11.34 -41.39
C ARG A 168 -0.50 -12.81 -41.73
N ARG A 169 -1.72 -13.36 -41.62
CA ARG A 169 -1.99 -14.77 -41.94
C ARG A 169 -1.74 -15.09 -43.42
N ILE A 170 -2.05 -14.15 -44.32
CA ILE A 170 -1.72 -14.27 -45.75
C ILE A 170 -0.20 -14.30 -45.93
N SER A 171 0.55 -13.42 -45.26
CA SER A 171 2.01 -13.38 -45.33
C SER A 171 2.66 -14.67 -44.79
N GLU A 172 2.16 -15.20 -43.68
CA GLU A 172 2.64 -16.48 -43.11
C GLU A 172 2.37 -17.66 -44.05
N ALA A 173 1.17 -17.75 -44.63
CA ALA A 173 0.81 -18.79 -45.59
C ALA A 173 1.55 -18.63 -46.94
N ALA A 174 1.84 -17.40 -47.35
CA ALA A 174 2.62 -17.10 -48.55
C ALA A 174 4.09 -17.54 -48.39
N LEU A 175 4.70 -17.24 -47.24
CA LEU A 175 6.06 -17.69 -46.92
C LEU A 175 6.17 -19.22 -46.97
N GLU A 176 5.17 -19.93 -46.46
CA GLU A 176 5.14 -21.38 -46.52
C GLU A 176 4.98 -21.90 -47.96
N ALA A 177 4.19 -21.20 -48.79
CA ALA A 177 4.07 -21.52 -50.21
C ALA A 177 5.39 -21.30 -50.96
N ASP A 178 6.14 -20.23 -50.65
CA ASP A 178 7.46 -19.96 -51.24
C ASP A 178 8.49 -21.04 -50.88
N LYS A 179 8.50 -21.52 -49.64
CA LYS A 179 9.32 -22.68 -49.24
C LYS A 179 8.96 -23.94 -50.03
N ASN A 180 7.67 -24.21 -50.16
CA ASN A 180 7.18 -25.39 -50.88
C ASN A 180 7.54 -25.33 -52.38
N ILE A 181 7.41 -24.15 -53.01
CA ILE A 181 7.88 -23.90 -54.38
C ILE A 181 9.39 -24.12 -54.49
N ALA A 182 10.17 -23.65 -53.53
CA ALA A 182 11.61 -23.83 -53.56
C ALA A 182 12.04 -25.29 -53.42
N PHE A 183 11.36 -26.08 -52.57
CA PHE A 183 11.57 -27.51 -52.53
C PHE A 183 11.24 -28.16 -53.88
N ILE A 184 10.10 -27.80 -54.50
CA ILE A 184 9.72 -28.34 -55.81
C ILE A 184 10.83 -28.06 -56.83
N GLN A 185 11.33 -26.82 -56.89
CA GLN A 185 12.42 -26.44 -57.78
C GLN A 185 13.71 -27.24 -57.50
N PHE A 186 14.08 -27.38 -56.23
CA PHE A 186 15.26 -28.14 -55.80
C PHE A 186 15.14 -29.62 -56.18
N TYR A 187 14.02 -30.26 -55.84
CA TYR A 187 13.79 -31.67 -56.08
C TYR A 187 13.73 -31.99 -57.57
N VAL A 188 12.98 -31.21 -58.35
CA VAL A 188 12.83 -31.41 -59.80
C VAL A 188 14.16 -31.21 -60.53
N ALA A 189 14.96 -30.23 -60.12
CA ALA A 189 16.29 -30.00 -60.71
C ALA A 189 17.26 -31.16 -60.45
N ALA A 190 17.21 -31.77 -59.25
CA ALA A 190 18.06 -32.90 -58.89
C ALA A 190 17.53 -34.26 -59.39
N ASN A 191 16.22 -34.38 -59.63
CA ASN A 191 15.55 -35.66 -59.86
C ASN A 191 14.58 -35.62 -61.06
N ILE A 192 15.01 -35.09 -62.20
CA ILE A 192 14.11 -34.84 -63.36
C ILE A 192 13.40 -36.11 -63.88
N LEU A 193 14.02 -37.28 -63.74
CA LEU A 193 13.46 -38.59 -64.14
C LEU A 193 12.64 -39.27 -63.02
N SER A 194 12.45 -38.63 -61.87
CA SER A 194 11.61 -39.16 -60.78
C SER A 194 10.15 -39.25 -61.19
N GLN A 195 9.49 -40.31 -60.75
CA GLN A 195 8.05 -40.50 -60.90
C GLN A 195 7.21 -39.40 -60.21
N HIS A 196 7.81 -38.62 -59.29
CA HIS A 196 7.13 -37.56 -58.53
C HIS A 196 7.20 -36.17 -59.19
N THR A 197 7.99 -36.01 -60.24
CA THR A 197 8.28 -34.71 -60.88
C THR A 197 7.03 -34.03 -61.46
N ALA A 198 6.14 -34.80 -62.10
CA ALA A 198 4.91 -34.25 -62.69
C ALA A 198 3.93 -33.73 -61.64
N ASP A 199 3.75 -34.47 -60.54
CA ASP A 199 2.87 -34.07 -59.43
C ASP A 199 3.43 -32.83 -58.69
N LEU A 200 4.74 -32.80 -58.43
CA LEU A 200 5.40 -31.65 -57.78
C LEU A 200 5.31 -30.39 -58.64
N THR A 201 5.46 -30.50 -59.96
CA THR A 201 5.32 -29.36 -60.88
C THR A 201 3.90 -28.79 -60.84
N LYS A 202 2.88 -29.66 -60.81
CA LYS A 202 1.48 -29.27 -60.67
C LYS A 202 1.20 -28.55 -59.35
N PHE A 203 1.80 -28.99 -58.24
CA PHE A 203 1.72 -28.25 -56.98
C PHE A 203 2.38 -26.87 -57.08
N GLY A 204 3.50 -26.75 -57.79
CA GLY A 204 4.19 -25.47 -58.02
C GLY A 204 3.29 -24.45 -58.72
N GLU A 205 2.57 -24.88 -59.76
CA GLU A 205 1.60 -24.02 -60.47
C GLU A 205 0.44 -23.58 -59.58
N GLN A 206 -0.08 -24.49 -58.75
CA GLN A 206 -1.18 -24.19 -57.82
C GLN A 206 -0.76 -23.22 -56.71
N LEU A 207 0.44 -23.40 -56.16
CA LEU A 207 1.02 -22.50 -55.15
C LEU A 207 1.27 -21.11 -55.75
N ALA A 208 1.85 -21.03 -56.95
CA ALA A 208 2.09 -19.76 -57.64
C ALA A 208 0.78 -19.00 -57.94
N LYS A 209 -0.27 -19.73 -58.33
CA LYS A 209 -1.60 -19.15 -58.52
C LYS A 209 -2.18 -18.61 -57.21
N ALA A 210 -2.11 -19.39 -56.12
CA ALA A 210 -2.62 -18.97 -54.81
C ALA A 210 -1.88 -17.74 -54.24
N LEU A 211 -0.56 -17.65 -54.48
CA LEU A 211 0.25 -16.48 -54.14
C LEU A 211 -0.21 -15.22 -54.89
N LYS A 212 -0.45 -15.34 -56.20
CA LYS A 212 -0.92 -14.23 -57.04
C LYS A 212 -2.29 -13.72 -56.61
N GLU A 213 -3.18 -14.62 -56.20
CA GLU A 213 -4.53 -14.30 -55.75
C GLU A 213 -4.57 -13.74 -54.31
N ARG A 214 -3.45 -13.81 -53.57
CA ARG A 214 -3.35 -13.46 -52.13
C ARG A 214 -4.48 -14.06 -51.29
N SER A 215 -4.93 -15.26 -51.67
CA SER A 215 -6.07 -15.93 -51.05
C SER A 215 -5.60 -16.78 -49.88
N LEU A 216 -5.97 -16.40 -48.66
CA LEU A 216 -5.62 -17.18 -47.45
C LEU A 216 -6.15 -18.62 -47.52
N SER A 217 -7.40 -18.80 -47.98
CA SER A 217 -8.00 -20.13 -48.12
C SER A 217 -7.30 -20.94 -49.22
N GLY A 218 -6.97 -20.30 -50.34
CA GLY A 218 -6.20 -20.91 -51.43
C GLY A 218 -4.82 -21.38 -50.97
N LEU A 219 -4.07 -20.50 -50.29
CA LEU A 219 -2.73 -20.79 -49.77
C LEU A 219 -2.74 -21.92 -48.74
N ASN A 220 -3.65 -21.87 -47.75
CA ASN A 220 -3.74 -22.90 -46.72
C ASN A 220 -4.10 -24.27 -47.30
N ARG A 221 -5.05 -24.31 -48.25
CA ARG A 221 -5.46 -25.56 -48.90
C ARG A 221 -4.29 -26.19 -49.65
N VAL A 222 -3.63 -25.43 -50.53
CA VAL A 222 -2.56 -25.96 -51.39
C VAL A 222 -1.32 -26.32 -50.57
N ASN A 223 -0.94 -25.52 -49.56
CA ASN A 223 0.15 -25.87 -48.63
C ASN A 223 -0.17 -27.15 -47.86
N GLY A 224 -1.39 -27.30 -47.35
CA GLY A 224 -1.81 -28.49 -46.61
C GLY A 224 -1.78 -29.77 -47.47
N ASP A 225 -2.29 -29.69 -48.69
CA ASP A 225 -2.26 -30.80 -49.65
C ASP A 225 -0.83 -31.17 -50.06
N PHE A 226 0.03 -30.16 -50.26
CA PHE A 226 1.44 -30.36 -50.55
C PHE A 226 2.18 -31.04 -49.38
N SER A 227 1.99 -30.59 -48.14
CA SER A 227 2.61 -31.23 -46.97
C SER A 227 2.14 -32.68 -46.79
N ARG A 228 0.88 -32.98 -47.13
CA ARG A 228 0.35 -34.35 -47.12
C ARG A 228 1.06 -35.21 -48.18
N PHE A 229 1.20 -34.69 -49.40
CA PHE A 229 1.92 -35.36 -50.48
C PHE A 229 3.37 -35.69 -50.12
N VAL A 230 4.13 -34.74 -49.56
CA VAL A 230 5.52 -34.94 -49.13
C VAL A 230 5.64 -36.09 -48.12
N ARG A 231 4.71 -36.21 -47.18
CA ARG A 231 4.68 -37.30 -46.20
C ARG A 231 4.29 -38.64 -46.82
N GLU A 232 3.23 -38.67 -47.61
CA GLU A 232 2.71 -39.90 -48.24
C GLU A 232 3.67 -40.51 -49.25
N LYS A 233 4.51 -39.69 -49.89
CA LYS A 233 5.51 -40.12 -50.87
C LYS A 233 6.91 -40.28 -50.27
N SER A 234 7.05 -40.22 -48.94
CA SER A 234 8.32 -40.36 -48.23
C SER A 234 9.42 -39.38 -48.68
N LEU A 235 9.03 -38.17 -49.12
CA LEU A 235 9.96 -37.12 -49.59
C LEU A 235 10.42 -36.18 -48.46
N THR A 236 10.28 -36.61 -47.20
CA THR A 236 10.52 -35.75 -46.04
C THR A 236 12.00 -35.39 -45.88
N ASP A 237 12.91 -36.32 -46.16
CA ASP A 237 14.35 -36.07 -46.06
C ASP A 237 14.84 -35.15 -47.19
N ASP A 238 14.31 -35.32 -48.40
CA ASP A 238 14.54 -34.40 -49.52
C ASP A 238 14.01 -32.99 -49.19
N TYR A 239 12.84 -32.92 -48.56
CA TYR A 239 12.23 -31.66 -48.12
C TYR A 239 13.10 -30.96 -47.09
N ASN A 240 13.56 -31.67 -46.07
CA ASN A 240 14.46 -31.12 -45.05
C ASN A 240 15.79 -30.64 -45.67
N SER A 241 16.35 -31.40 -46.61
CA SER A 241 17.59 -31.03 -47.32
C SER A 241 17.40 -29.77 -48.17
N ALA A 242 16.29 -29.68 -48.90
CA ALA A 242 15.93 -28.48 -49.64
C ALA A 242 15.65 -27.29 -48.72
N MET A 243 15.07 -27.51 -47.55
CA MET A 243 14.83 -26.45 -46.57
C MET A 243 16.11 -25.94 -45.94
N LEU A 244 17.12 -26.79 -45.73
CA LEU A 244 18.47 -26.35 -45.34
C LEU A 244 19.08 -25.48 -46.43
N ALA A 245 19.05 -25.91 -47.69
CA ALA A 245 19.56 -25.13 -48.83
C ALA A 245 18.77 -23.83 -49.07
N TRP A 246 17.44 -23.86 -48.90
CA TRP A 246 16.58 -22.68 -48.98
C TRP A 246 16.86 -21.73 -47.83
N THR A 247 17.05 -22.25 -46.62
CA THR A 247 17.45 -21.45 -45.46
C THR A 247 18.81 -20.84 -45.72
N GLU A 248 19.82 -21.56 -46.19
CA GLU A 248 21.15 -21.01 -46.52
C GLU A 248 21.12 -19.97 -47.66
N LYS A 249 20.26 -20.16 -48.67
CA LYS A 249 20.10 -19.27 -49.84
C LYS A 249 19.29 -18.01 -49.53
N ASN A 250 18.28 -18.12 -48.66
CA ASN A 250 17.43 -17.01 -48.23
C ASN A 250 17.85 -16.45 -46.87
N THR A 251 18.90 -17.03 -46.25
CA THR A 251 19.71 -16.38 -45.22
C THR A 251 20.43 -15.25 -45.94
N PRO A 252 20.13 -13.99 -45.65
CA PRO A 252 20.70 -12.89 -46.38
C PRO A 252 22.23 -12.88 -46.23
N LYS A 253 22.97 -13.11 -47.33
CA LYS A 253 24.43 -12.93 -47.35
C LYS A 253 24.86 -11.46 -47.49
N THR A 254 23.90 -10.54 -47.66
CA THR A 254 24.02 -9.08 -47.45
C THR A 254 22.67 -8.45 -47.85
N SER A 255 21.70 -8.46 -46.94
CA SER A 255 20.55 -7.55 -46.97
C SER A 255 19.99 -7.48 -45.57
N GLU A 256 19.61 -6.28 -45.14
CA GLU A 256 19.21 -5.98 -43.77
C GLU A 256 18.24 -7.02 -43.16
N ASP A 257 18.60 -7.49 -41.97
CA ASP A 257 17.83 -8.40 -41.10
C ASP A 257 16.40 -7.88 -40.87
N PRO A 258 15.34 -8.72 -40.81
CA PRO A 258 13.98 -8.30 -40.44
C PRO A 258 13.89 -7.40 -39.19
N GLN A 259 14.76 -7.58 -38.19
CA GLN A 259 14.87 -6.65 -37.06
C GLN A 259 15.47 -5.31 -37.48
N SER A 260 16.40 -5.28 -38.44
CA SER A 260 16.91 -4.05 -39.06
C SER A 260 15.86 -3.38 -39.98
N ALA A 261 15.07 -4.19 -40.70
CA ALA A 261 13.77 -3.92 -41.32
C ALA A 261 12.87 -3.04 -40.44
N LEU A 262 12.51 -3.63 -39.30
CA LEU A 262 11.68 -3.04 -38.27
C LEU A 262 12.39 -1.85 -37.60
N ALA A 263 13.69 -1.93 -37.36
CA ALA A 263 14.51 -0.86 -36.78
C ALA A 263 14.46 0.41 -37.62
N ARG A 264 14.64 0.29 -38.95
CA ARG A 264 14.49 1.41 -39.88
C ARG A 264 13.09 1.99 -39.84
N ASN A 265 12.05 1.16 -39.92
CA ASN A 265 10.65 1.61 -39.90
C ASN A 265 10.25 2.30 -38.58
N LEU A 266 10.90 1.93 -37.48
CA LEU A 266 10.68 2.51 -36.16
C LEU A 266 11.57 3.72 -35.86
N GLY A 267 12.55 4.04 -36.71
CA GLY A 267 13.54 5.08 -36.46
C GLY A 267 14.54 4.73 -35.35
N ILE A 268 14.83 3.44 -35.17
CA ILE A 268 15.81 2.93 -34.21
C ILE A 268 17.21 3.32 -34.68
N THR A 269 18.01 3.83 -33.74
CA THR A 269 19.44 4.11 -33.90
C THR A 269 20.26 3.01 -33.21
N ASP A 270 21.59 3.05 -33.33
CA ASP A 270 22.46 2.17 -32.54
C ASP A 270 22.24 2.34 -31.02
N ARG A 271 21.83 3.52 -30.57
CA ARG A 271 21.52 3.78 -29.16
C ARG A 271 20.24 3.09 -28.72
N THR A 272 19.24 2.99 -29.58
CA THR A 272 17.92 2.39 -29.27
C THR A 272 17.80 0.94 -29.76
N ARG A 273 18.88 0.35 -30.27
CA ARG A 273 18.90 -0.98 -30.90
C ARG A 273 18.40 -2.09 -29.97
N PHE A 274 18.71 -1.98 -28.67
CA PHE A 274 18.22 -2.90 -27.65
C PHE A 274 16.69 -2.93 -27.48
N LEU A 275 15.92 -2.03 -28.12
CA LEU A 275 14.45 -2.08 -28.11
C LEU A 275 13.92 -3.20 -29.03
N VAL A 276 14.68 -3.55 -30.07
CA VAL A 276 14.31 -4.57 -31.06
C VAL A 276 15.20 -5.81 -30.99
N ASP A 277 16.49 -5.64 -30.66
CA ASP A 277 17.46 -6.72 -30.56
C ASP A 277 17.35 -7.42 -29.19
N GLY A 278 17.38 -8.75 -29.19
CA GLY A 278 17.28 -9.58 -27.99
C GLY A 278 16.16 -10.63 -28.03
N GLU A 279 16.02 -11.41 -26.96
CA GLU A 279 15.00 -12.46 -26.88
C GLU A 279 13.59 -11.87 -26.75
N LYS A 280 12.58 -12.54 -27.30
CA LYS A 280 11.18 -12.09 -27.26
C LYS A 280 10.66 -11.90 -25.83
N GLU A 281 11.03 -12.81 -24.94
CA GLU A 281 10.57 -12.82 -23.55
C GLU A 281 11.47 -12.00 -22.62
N GLU A 282 12.54 -11.38 -23.14
CA GLU A 282 13.46 -10.56 -22.36
C GLU A 282 12.74 -9.36 -21.73
N LEU A 283 12.98 -9.15 -20.43
CA LEU A 283 12.44 -8.01 -19.69
C LEU A 283 13.52 -6.92 -19.60
N VAL A 284 13.24 -5.76 -20.19
CA VAL A 284 14.20 -4.66 -20.33
C VAL A 284 13.81 -3.50 -19.42
N PHE A 285 14.81 -2.88 -18.80
CA PHE A 285 14.67 -1.78 -17.85
C PHE A 285 15.43 -0.57 -18.37
N LEU A 286 14.75 0.57 -18.47
CA LEU A 286 15.34 1.84 -18.87
C LEU A 286 15.17 2.85 -17.75
N TYR A 287 16.17 3.68 -17.50
CA TYR A 287 16.10 4.75 -16.52
C TYR A 287 16.06 6.12 -17.19
N ASN A 288 15.34 7.06 -16.59
CA ASN A 288 15.13 8.40 -17.12
C ASN A 288 16.33 9.31 -16.81
N THR A 289 17.11 9.63 -17.84
CA THR A 289 18.29 10.49 -17.76
C THR A 289 17.94 11.98 -17.66
N ALA A 290 16.75 12.37 -18.11
CA ALA A 290 16.30 13.77 -18.15
C ALA A 290 15.61 14.24 -16.86
N SER A 291 15.14 13.31 -16.02
CA SER A 291 14.36 13.62 -14.80
C SER A 291 15.13 14.39 -13.72
N GLY A 292 16.46 14.27 -13.68
CA GLY A 292 17.30 14.76 -12.57
C GLY A 292 17.09 14.04 -11.23
N ARG A 293 16.19 13.05 -11.18
CA ARG A 293 15.87 12.22 -9.99
C ARG A 293 16.79 11.01 -9.86
N ILE A 294 17.44 10.63 -10.95
CA ILE A 294 18.46 9.58 -11.00
C ILE A 294 19.80 10.23 -11.28
N VAL A 295 20.76 10.06 -10.38
CA VAL A 295 22.10 10.65 -10.48
C VAL A 295 23.17 9.59 -10.26
N LYS A 296 24.39 9.86 -10.71
CA LYS A 296 25.53 9.01 -10.40
C LYS A 296 26.13 9.40 -9.04
N SER A 297 26.47 8.41 -8.22
CA SER A 297 27.23 8.57 -6.99
C SER A 297 28.67 8.99 -7.30
N LEU A 298 29.44 9.36 -6.27
CA LEU A 298 30.89 9.61 -6.41
C LEU A 298 31.66 8.38 -6.94
N ARG A 299 31.09 7.17 -6.79
CA ARG A 299 31.66 5.91 -7.30
C ARG A 299 31.17 5.56 -8.71
N GLY A 300 30.22 6.32 -9.25
CA GLY A 300 29.64 6.10 -10.58
C GLY A 300 28.34 5.29 -10.58
N ASP A 301 27.91 4.76 -9.43
CA ASP A 301 26.68 3.97 -9.29
C ASP A 301 25.44 4.85 -9.46
N LEU A 302 24.35 4.31 -10.00
CA LEU A 302 23.09 5.06 -10.11
C LEU A 302 22.39 5.15 -8.74
N VAL A 303 21.90 6.34 -8.39
CA VAL A 303 21.23 6.64 -7.12
C VAL A 303 19.94 7.40 -7.40
N PHE A 304 18.85 6.96 -6.78
CA PHE A 304 17.54 7.61 -6.83
C PHE A 304 17.43 8.62 -5.68
N LYS A 305 17.38 9.92 -5.98
CA LYS A 305 17.36 10.99 -4.96
C LYS A 305 16.23 10.85 -3.96
N ASP A 306 15.03 10.55 -4.45
CA ASP A 306 13.82 10.46 -3.63
C ASP A 306 13.64 9.06 -3.02
N ARG A 307 14.54 8.10 -3.32
CA ARG A 307 14.49 6.68 -2.92
C ARG A 307 13.17 5.95 -3.24
N LYS A 308 12.29 6.59 -4.03
CA LYS A 308 10.93 6.13 -4.35
C LYS A 308 10.68 6.14 -5.85
N PRO A 309 11.41 5.32 -6.63
CA PRO A 309 11.30 5.32 -8.08
C PRO A 309 9.90 4.96 -8.54
N THR A 310 9.46 5.65 -9.58
CA THR A 310 8.23 5.39 -10.31
C THR A 310 8.53 4.55 -11.55
N ILE A 311 7.85 3.40 -11.66
CA ILE A 311 7.99 2.47 -12.77
C ILE A 311 6.75 2.52 -13.65
N CYS A 312 6.96 2.44 -14.95
CA CYS A 312 5.89 2.32 -15.91
C CYS A 312 6.17 1.21 -16.94
N PHE A 313 5.12 0.45 -17.29
CA PHE A 313 5.22 -0.61 -18.29
C PHE A 313 4.87 -0.10 -19.68
N ALA A 314 5.84 -0.11 -20.60
CA ALA A 314 5.71 0.37 -21.97
C ALA A 314 5.08 -0.70 -22.90
N GLN A 315 3.99 -1.30 -22.45
CA GLN A 315 3.24 -2.35 -23.15
C GLN A 315 1.82 -2.42 -22.61
N ASP A 316 0.96 -3.19 -23.28
CA ASP A 316 -0.35 -3.54 -22.74
C ASP A 316 -0.22 -4.31 -21.42
N ARG A 317 -1.02 -3.90 -20.45
CA ARG A 317 -1.11 -4.46 -19.10
C ARG A 317 -2.31 -5.38 -18.94
N SER A 318 -3.16 -5.51 -19.95
CA SER A 318 -4.31 -6.43 -19.94
C SER A 318 -3.94 -7.91 -20.16
N ILE A 319 -2.64 -8.23 -20.13
CA ILE A 319 -2.10 -9.58 -20.27
C ILE A 319 -2.19 -10.36 -18.94
N ASP A 320 -2.46 -11.67 -19.03
CA ASP A 320 -2.64 -12.56 -17.87
C ASP A 320 -1.45 -12.55 -16.88
N ARG A 321 -0.24 -12.27 -17.37
CA ARG A 321 1.02 -12.39 -16.62
C ARG A 321 1.62 -11.05 -16.21
N ILE A 322 0.86 -9.94 -16.30
CA ILE A 322 1.41 -8.62 -15.99
C ILE A 322 1.92 -8.52 -14.55
N ARG A 323 1.26 -9.18 -13.60
CA ARG A 323 1.67 -9.20 -12.18
C ARG A 323 2.99 -9.93 -11.96
N ASP A 324 3.23 -11.01 -12.70
CA ASP A 324 4.49 -11.76 -12.62
C ASP A 324 5.64 -10.90 -13.16
N LEU A 325 5.40 -10.14 -14.23
CA LEU A 325 6.37 -9.18 -14.77
C LEU A 325 6.64 -8.03 -13.79
N GLU A 326 5.62 -7.52 -13.08
CA GLU A 326 5.79 -6.53 -12.01
C GLU A 326 6.66 -7.05 -10.86
N ARG A 327 6.43 -8.30 -10.44
CA ARG A 327 7.21 -8.97 -9.40
C ARG A 327 8.67 -9.10 -9.83
N LEU A 328 8.93 -9.57 -11.05
CA LEU A 328 10.28 -9.65 -11.61
C LEU A 328 10.94 -8.27 -11.72
N ALA A 329 10.17 -7.25 -12.11
CA ALA A 329 10.67 -5.89 -12.22
C ALA A 329 11.15 -5.35 -10.87
N MET A 330 10.34 -5.49 -9.83
CA MET A 330 10.74 -5.05 -8.49
C MET A 330 11.94 -5.83 -7.95
N ALA A 331 11.96 -7.15 -8.12
CA ALA A 331 13.08 -7.99 -7.70
C ALA A 331 14.38 -7.61 -8.42
N GLN A 332 14.30 -7.17 -9.68
CA GLN A 332 15.47 -6.67 -10.39
C GLN A 332 15.95 -5.33 -9.85
N ILE A 333 15.05 -4.38 -9.60
CA ILE A 333 15.43 -3.07 -9.03
C ILE A 333 16.06 -3.23 -7.64
N GLN A 334 15.54 -4.13 -6.81
CA GLN A 334 16.13 -4.43 -5.49
C GLN A 334 17.53 -5.09 -5.61
N ARG A 335 17.73 -5.98 -6.60
CA ARG A 335 19.01 -6.66 -6.83
C ARG A 335 20.13 -5.75 -7.31
N GLN A 336 19.81 -4.60 -7.91
CA GLN A 336 20.82 -3.65 -8.40
C GLN A 336 21.49 -2.85 -7.27
N GLU A 337 21.27 -3.20 -6.00
CA GLU A 337 21.77 -2.49 -4.80
C GLU A 337 21.46 -0.99 -4.80
N LEU A 338 20.43 -0.60 -5.54
CA LEU A 338 19.94 0.77 -5.59
C LEU A 338 19.30 1.08 -4.24
N ASP A 339 19.68 2.20 -3.61
CA ASP A 339 19.18 2.63 -2.30
C ASP A 339 17.69 3.05 -2.35
N VAL A 340 16.79 2.09 -2.50
CA VAL A 340 15.36 2.27 -2.75
C VAL A 340 14.55 1.87 -1.53
N GLU A 341 13.72 2.77 -1.02
CA GLU A 341 12.81 2.53 0.12
C GLU A 341 11.53 1.82 -0.34
N SER A 342 10.93 2.28 -1.45
CA SER A 342 9.68 1.72 -1.98
C SER A 342 9.56 2.00 -3.47
N VAL A 343 8.97 1.09 -4.24
CA VAL A 343 8.78 1.26 -5.69
C VAL A 343 7.32 1.54 -5.99
N ARG A 344 7.01 2.53 -6.84
CA ARG A 344 5.63 2.81 -7.29
C ARG A 344 5.45 2.39 -8.73
N ILE A 345 4.64 1.37 -8.99
CA ILE A 345 4.33 0.93 -10.35
C ILE A 345 3.01 1.55 -10.81
N SER A 346 3.02 2.18 -12.00
CA SER A 346 1.82 2.68 -12.64
C SER A 346 0.84 1.55 -12.92
N GLN A 347 -0.45 1.78 -12.61
CA GLN A 347 -1.49 0.78 -12.87
C GLN A 347 -1.98 0.81 -14.33
N SER A 348 -1.65 1.85 -15.11
CA SER A 348 -1.92 1.95 -16.54
C SER A 348 -0.67 1.70 -17.37
N ALA A 349 -0.85 1.35 -18.66
CA ALA A 349 0.26 1.31 -19.61
C ALA A 349 0.88 2.71 -19.71
N CYS A 350 2.13 2.80 -20.15
CA CYS A 350 2.76 4.11 -20.22
C CYS A 350 2.00 5.05 -21.14
N PRO A 351 1.54 6.19 -20.63
CA PRO A 351 0.98 7.19 -21.52
C PRO A 351 2.12 7.66 -22.42
N ILE A 352 1.82 7.83 -23.70
CA ILE A 352 2.73 8.51 -24.60
C ILE A 352 3.00 9.87 -23.96
N ASP A 353 1.98 10.71 -23.83
CA ASP A 353 2.10 12.03 -23.21
C ASP A 353 2.26 11.91 -21.68
N GLY A 354 3.48 12.14 -21.18
CA GLY A 354 3.81 12.02 -19.75
C GLY A 354 4.78 10.90 -19.38
N MET A 355 5.30 10.15 -20.36
CA MET A 355 6.32 9.11 -20.10
C MET A 355 7.55 9.61 -19.32
N GLU A 356 7.92 10.88 -19.50
CA GLU A 356 9.04 11.55 -18.82
C GLU A 356 8.80 11.77 -17.32
N GLY A 357 7.55 11.62 -16.85
CA GLY A 357 7.21 11.69 -15.43
C GLY A 357 7.65 10.44 -14.64
N TYR A 358 8.04 9.37 -15.34
CA TYR A 358 8.47 8.11 -14.74
C TYR A 358 10.00 8.01 -14.68
N ASP A 359 10.49 7.44 -13.58
CA ASP A 359 11.92 7.25 -13.35
C ASP A 359 12.45 6.03 -14.12
N ILE A 360 11.63 4.98 -14.24
CA ILE A 360 11.99 3.72 -14.91
C ILE A 360 10.89 3.29 -15.87
N LEU A 361 11.28 2.91 -17.09
CA LEU A 361 10.42 2.22 -18.05
C LEU A 361 10.79 0.74 -18.10
N VAL A 362 9.77 -0.11 -18.10
CA VAL A 362 9.95 -1.56 -18.20
C VAL A 362 9.12 -2.09 -19.36
N PHE A 363 9.64 -3.04 -20.11
CA PHE A 363 8.85 -3.77 -21.09
C PHE A 363 9.44 -5.15 -21.33
N GLN A 364 8.58 -6.11 -21.59
CA GLN A 364 8.92 -7.33 -22.27
C GLN A 364 8.98 -7.05 -23.77
N ARG A 365 10.03 -7.53 -24.45
CA ARG A 365 10.26 -7.19 -25.86
C ARG A 365 9.09 -7.51 -26.76
N ALA A 366 8.55 -8.72 -26.69
CA ALA A 366 7.34 -9.09 -27.43
C ALA A 366 6.13 -8.23 -27.04
N GLY A 367 6.01 -7.86 -25.76
CA GLY A 367 4.97 -6.97 -25.25
C GLY A 367 5.02 -5.58 -25.88
N LEU A 368 6.21 -4.95 -25.93
CA LEU A 368 6.41 -3.66 -26.60
C LEU A 368 6.13 -3.75 -28.09
N LEU A 369 6.70 -4.75 -28.77
CA LEU A 369 6.58 -4.89 -30.23
C LEU A 369 5.19 -5.35 -30.69
N SER A 370 4.34 -5.83 -29.78
CA SER A 370 2.92 -6.10 -30.04
C SER A 370 2.04 -4.84 -30.03
N GLN A 371 2.56 -3.70 -29.55
CA GLN A 371 1.81 -2.46 -29.50
C GLN A 371 1.63 -1.83 -30.89
N PRO A 372 0.65 -0.92 -31.09
CA PRO A 372 0.49 -0.19 -32.34
C PRO A 372 1.78 0.52 -32.76
N LEU A 373 2.10 0.52 -34.05
CA LEU A 373 3.35 1.08 -34.59
C LEU A 373 3.60 2.52 -34.09
N ALA A 374 2.56 3.37 -34.08
CA ALA A 374 2.64 4.74 -33.61
C ALA A 374 3.06 4.87 -32.13
N TYR A 375 2.63 3.93 -31.29
CA TYR A 375 3.04 3.85 -29.89
C TYR A 375 4.52 3.48 -29.78
N VAL A 376 4.94 2.41 -30.48
CA VAL A 376 6.34 1.95 -30.46
C VAL A 376 7.28 3.04 -30.97
N SER A 377 6.99 3.68 -32.11
CA SER A 377 7.78 4.81 -32.63
C SER A 377 7.86 5.97 -31.63
N SER A 378 6.80 6.22 -30.85
CA SER A 378 6.81 7.26 -29.80
C SER A 378 7.72 6.87 -28.63
N VAL A 379 7.73 5.59 -28.23
CA VAL A 379 8.67 5.06 -27.23
C VAL A 379 10.10 5.23 -27.73
N VAL A 380 10.41 4.79 -28.95
CA VAL A 380 11.74 4.92 -29.57
C VAL A 380 12.27 6.35 -29.49
N ARG A 381 11.47 7.33 -29.94
CA ARG A 381 11.87 8.75 -29.92
C ARG A 381 12.18 9.27 -28.51
N ARG A 382 11.40 8.85 -27.51
CA ARG A 382 11.59 9.27 -26.11
C ARG A 382 12.81 8.59 -25.49
N VAL A 383 13.04 7.32 -25.81
CA VAL A 383 14.21 6.58 -25.34
C VAL A 383 15.49 7.16 -25.92
N GLU A 384 15.48 7.56 -27.19
CA GLU A 384 16.62 8.20 -27.83
C GLU A 384 17.10 9.46 -27.08
N THR A 385 16.18 10.26 -26.55
CA THR A 385 16.52 11.54 -25.89
C THR A 385 16.65 11.42 -24.37
N ASN A 386 15.71 10.73 -23.71
CA ASN A 386 15.47 10.88 -22.27
C ASN A 386 15.70 9.61 -21.45
N PHE A 387 15.99 8.48 -22.08
CA PHE A 387 16.21 7.22 -21.35
C PHE A 387 17.51 6.53 -21.78
N SER A 388 17.98 5.65 -20.90
CA SER A 388 19.14 4.79 -21.13
C SER A 388 18.90 3.41 -20.53
N LEU A 389 19.56 2.39 -21.08
CA LEU A 389 19.48 1.02 -20.56
C LEU A 389 20.00 0.97 -19.11
N LEU A 390 19.17 0.45 -18.20
CA LEU A 390 19.52 0.17 -16.81
C LEU A 390 20.00 -1.27 -16.66
N ALA A 391 19.18 -2.23 -17.11
CA ALA A 391 19.44 -3.66 -17.02
C ALA A 391 18.48 -4.43 -17.96
N SER A 392 18.73 -5.72 -18.13
CA SER A 392 17.74 -6.66 -18.66
C SER A 392 17.77 -8.00 -17.90
N ILE A 393 16.66 -8.74 -17.99
CA ILE A 393 16.55 -10.12 -17.54
C ILE A 393 16.36 -10.99 -18.78
N PRO A 394 17.23 -11.97 -19.04
CA PRO A 394 17.09 -12.88 -20.19
C PRO A 394 15.73 -13.58 -20.20
N GLY A 395 15.17 -13.79 -21.39
CA GLY A 395 13.85 -14.41 -21.56
C GLY A 395 13.79 -15.81 -20.96
N ALA A 396 14.87 -16.60 -21.08
CA ALA A 396 14.99 -17.89 -20.40
C ALA A 396 14.85 -17.80 -18.87
N GLU A 397 15.37 -16.75 -18.23
CA GLU A 397 15.24 -16.53 -16.79
C GLU A 397 13.84 -16.06 -16.41
N VAL A 398 13.21 -15.20 -17.22
CA VAL A 398 11.81 -14.79 -17.05
C VAL A 398 10.90 -16.03 -17.08
N MET A 399 11.07 -16.88 -18.09
CA MET A 399 10.29 -18.11 -18.24
C MET A 399 10.57 -19.13 -17.13
N LYS A 400 11.82 -19.25 -16.68
CA LYS A 400 12.18 -20.11 -15.54
C LYS A 400 11.54 -19.61 -14.24
N ALA A 401 11.49 -18.30 -14.02
CA ALA A 401 10.84 -17.73 -12.85
C ALA A 401 9.33 -18.01 -12.84
N PHE A 402 8.69 -17.97 -14.02
CA PHE A 402 7.28 -18.34 -14.16
C PHE A 402 7.04 -19.84 -13.94
N GLN A 403 7.91 -20.70 -14.47
CA GLN A 403 7.81 -22.14 -14.27
C GLN A 403 8.00 -22.52 -12.80
N ASN A 404 9.03 -21.98 -12.14
CA ASN A 404 9.29 -22.24 -10.72
C ASN A 404 8.10 -21.86 -9.83
N GLU A 405 7.38 -20.79 -10.13
CA GLU A 405 6.21 -20.35 -9.35
C GLU A 405 5.01 -21.30 -9.51
N VAL A 406 4.74 -21.72 -10.75
CA VAL A 406 3.70 -22.72 -11.06
C VAL A 406 4.05 -24.06 -10.42
N GLU A 407 5.31 -24.50 -10.54
CA GLU A 407 5.80 -25.75 -9.96
C GLU A 407 5.75 -25.71 -8.43
N SER A 408 6.12 -24.59 -7.80
CA SER A 408 6.06 -24.43 -6.34
C SER A 408 4.61 -24.46 -5.82
N SER A 409 3.69 -23.80 -6.52
CA SER A 409 2.27 -23.79 -6.16
C SER A 409 1.64 -25.18 -6.32
N ALA A 410 1.94 -25.89 -7.42
CA ALA A 410 1.45 -27.24 -7.67
C ALA A 410 2.05 -28.27 -6.70
N ALA A 411 3.34 -28.16 -6.38
CA ALA A 411 4.00 -29.01 -5.40
C ALA A 411 3.39 -28.82 -4.01
N LEU A 412 3.13 -27.57 -3.61
CA LEU A 412 2.51 -27.26 -2.32
C LEU A 412 1.06 -27.77 -2.26
N GLU A 413 0.28 -27.58 -3.32
CA GLU A 413 -1.08 -28.14 -3.42
C GLU A 413 -1.07 -29.67 -3.24
N ALA A 414 -0.14 -30.36 -3.88
CA ALA A 414 0.01 -31.81 -3.74
C ALA A 414 0.39 -32.21 -2.30
N GLN A 415 1.25 -31.45 -1.62
CA GLN A 415 1.61 -31.73 -0.23
C GLN A 415 0.43 -31.52 0.72
N ILE A 416 -0.35 -30.45 0.53
CA ILE A 416 -1.58 -30.17 1.28
C ILE A 416 -2.59 -31.32 1.10
N LEU A 417 -2.87 -31.71 -0.15
CA LEU A 417 -3.86 -32.76 -0.46
C LEU A 417 -3.43 -34.15 0.05
N ASN A 418 -2.13 -34.43 0.08
CA ASN A 418 -1.57 -35.68 0.59
C ASN A 418 -1.41 -35.70 2.11
N GLY A 419 -1.81 -34.63 2.82
CA GLY A 419 -1.69 -34.53 4.28
C GLY A 419 -0.26 -34.53 4.80
N LYS A 420 0.72 -34.18 3.95
CA LYS A 420 2.16 -34.15 4.30
C LYS A 420 2.61 -32.81 4.85
N SER A 421 1.76 -31.79 4.80
CA SER A 421 2.05 -30.44 5.29
C SER A 421 1.45 -30.21 6.67
N SER A 422 2.28 -29.76 7.61
CA SER A 422 1.85 -29.11 8.85
C SER A 422 2.04 -27.60 8.71
N GLY A 423 1.06 -26.81 9.16
CA GLY A 423 1.12 -25.34 9.08
C GLY A 423 -0.08 -24.75 8.36
N PHE A 424 0.14 -23.59 7.74
CA PHE A 424 -0.93 -22.75 7.22
C PHE A 424 -0.60 -22.19 5.85
N GLY A 425 -1.63 -22.02 5.03
CA GLY A 425 -1.49 -21.56 3.65
C GLY A 425 -2.66 -20.71 3.19
N LEU A 426 -2.56 -20.24 1.95
CA LEU A 426 -3.52 -19.34 1.33
C LEU A 426 -3.92 -19.88 -0.05
N VAL A 427 -5.22 -19.86 -0.36
CA VAL A 427 -5.73 -19.99 -1.73
C VAL A 427 -6.35 -18.67 -2.16
N PHE A 428 -6.20 -18.30 -3.43
CA PHE A 428 -6.74 -17.04 -3.96
C PHE A 428 -7.19 -17.15 -5.42
N THR A 429 -8.00 -16.19 -5.86
CA THR A 429 -8.30 -15.98 -7.30
C THR A 429 -7.47 -14.86 -7.91
N ASN A 430 -7.05 -13.87 -7.12
CA ASN A 430 -6.15 -12.79 -7.52
C ASN A 430 -5.27 -12.40 -6.31
N PRO A 431 -3.93 -12.32 -6.46
CA PRO A 431 -3.02 -12.11 -5.34
C PRO A 431 -2.92 -10.65 -4.88
N SER A 432 -3.47 -9.69 -5.64
CA SER A 432 -3.08 -8.27 -5.50
C SER A 432 -4.05 -7.36 -4.75
N GLN A 433 -5.33 -7.73 -4.58
CA GLN A 433 -6.33 -6.91 -3.91
C GLN A 433 -7.43 -7.80 -3.35
N GLY A 434 -7.68 -7.76 -2.04
CA GLY A 434 -8.90 -8.36 -1.53
C GLY A 434 -8.96 -8.69 -0.05
N ARG A 435 -10.20 -8.94 0.35
CA ARG A 435 -10.57 -9.42 1.67
C ARG A 435 -10.12 -10.88 1.82
N ILE A 436 -9.32 -11.16 2.85
CA ILE A 436 -8.87 -12.51 3.19
C ILE A 436 -9.85 -13.09 4.22
N CYS A 437 -10.54 -14.15 3.83
CA CYS A 437 -11.34 -14.95 4.76
C CYS A 437 -10.39 -15.79 5.63
N HIS A 438 -10.30 -15.44 6.91
CA HIS A 438 -9.41 -16.05 7.89
C HIS A 438 -10.20 -17.08 8.71
N THR A 439 -9.79 -18.35 8.67
CA THR A 439 -10.54 -19.45 9.31
C THR A 439 -9.93 -19.95 10.63
N VAL A 440 -8.69 -19.54 10.94
CA VAL A 440 -8.01 -19.93 12.18
C VAL A 440 -8.56 -19.14 13.38
N SER A 441 -8.97 -19.83 14.43
CA SER A 441 -9.58 -19.19 15.60
C SER A 441 -8.56 -18.75 16.64
N GLU A 442 -7.58 -19.62 16.92
CA GLU A 442 -6.48 -19.43 17.88
C GLU A 442 -5.42 -18.47 17.34
N ASP A 443 -4.82 -17.67 18.23
CA ASP A 443 -3.73 -16.72 17.93
C ASP A 443 -3.97 -15.90 16.65
N SER A 444 -5.22 -15.54 16.41
CA SER A 444 -5.68 -15.01 15.12
C SER A 444 -4.92 -13.74 14.70
N GLU A 445 -4.53 -12.91 15.67
CA GLU A 445 -3.72 -11.71 15.43
C GLU A 445 -2.29 -12.06 14.96
N ALA A 446 -1.62 -13.00 15.64
CA ALA A 446 -0.31 -13.50 15.24
C ALA A 446 -0.34 -14.12 13.83
N HIS A 447 -1.41 -14.85 13.52
CA HIS A 447 -1.67 -15.37 12.18
C HIS A 447 -1.85 -14.25 11.14
N GLN A 448 -2.61 -13.21 11.44
CA GLN A 448 -2.79 -12.07 10.53
C GLN A 448 -1.45 -11.37 10.28
N ILE A 449 -0.62 -11.16 11.31
CA ILE A 449 0.71 -10.56 11.17
C ILE A 449 1.60 -11.45 10.30
N ALA A 450 1.65 -12.76 10.56
CA ALA A 450 2.46 -13.70 9.79
C ALA A 450 2.05 -13.74 8.31
N VAL A 451 0.75 -13.82 8.03
CA VAL A 451 0.20 -13.80 6.66
C VAL A 451 0.51 -12.49 5.97
N THR A 452 0.33 -11.36 6.67
CA THR A 452 0.60 -10.03 6.11
C THR A 452 2.07 -9.90 5.72
N ARG A 453 2.99 -10.24 6.63
CA ARG A 453 4.44 -10.23 6.35
C ARG A 453 4.78 -11.12 5.16
N ARG A 454 4.29 -12.36 5.15
CA ARG A 454 4.60 -13.34 4.09
C ARG A 454 3.99 -12.93 2.74
N THR A 455 2.77 -12.40 2.74
CA THR A 455 2.09 -11.89 1.54
C THR A 455 2.85 -10.69 0.97
N GLY A 456 3.27 -9.76 1.83
CA GLY A 456 4.12 -8.65 1.45
C GLY A 456 5.46 -9.11 0.85
N THR A 457 6.09 -10.15 1.38
CA THR A 457 7.34 -10.68 0.81
C THR A 457 7.13 -11.47 -0.49
N VAL A 458 6.14 -12.36 -0.54
CA VAL A 458 5.95 -13.31 -1.63
C VAL A 458 5.28 -12.67 -2.84
N PHE A 459 4.25 -11.87 -2.61
CA PHE A 459 3.54 -11.17 -3.68
C PHE A 459 4.09 -9.76 -3.94
N ASN A 460 4.95 -9.25 -3.04
CA ASN A 460 5.57 -7.93 -3.15
C ASN A 460 4.54 -6.82 -3.40
N VAL A 461 3.40 -6.92 -2.68
CA VAL A 461 2.28 -5.97 -2.73
C VAL A 461 2.25 -5.10 -1.48
N SER A 462 1.68 -3.91 -1.60
CA SER A 462 1.32 -3.12 -0.42
C SER A 462 0.33 -3.92 0.41
N THR A 463 0.65 -4.15 1.68
CA THR A 463 -0.20 -4.88 2.60
C THR A 463 -1.19 -3.98 3.33
N SER A 464 -1.13 -2.67 3.09
CA SER A 464 -2.00 -1.65 3.73
C SER A 464 -3.48 -1.89 3.49
N ASP A 465 -3.82 -2.53 2.38
CA ASP A 465 -5.20 -2.70 1.91
C ASP A 465 -5.72 -4.14 2.18
N ILE A 466 -4.93 -4.98 2.86
CA ILE A 466 -5.35 -6.33 3.24
C ILE A 466 -6.32 -6.23 4.42
N VAL A 467 -7.54 -6.69 4.20
CA VAL A 467 -8.57 -6.78 5.24
C VAL A 467 -8.83 -8.23 5.57
N PHE A 468 -8.63 -8.62 6.82
CA PHE A 468 -8.98 -9.95 7.30
C PHE A 468 -10.44 -9.98 7.76
N THR A 469 -11.18 -11.00 7.33
CA THR A 469 -12.52 -11.30 7.83
C THR A 469 -12.49 -12.67 8.49
N LYS A 470 -12.55 -12.68 9.83
CA LYS A 470 -12.61 -13.91 10.60
C LYS A 470 -13.97 -14.58 10.38
N THR A 471 -13.95 -15.84 9.96
CA THR A 471 -15.18 -16.58 9.63
C THR A 471 -14.95 -18.10 9.74
N SER A 472 -16.01 -18.90 9.68
CA SER A 472 -15.90 -20.36 9.64
C SER A 472 -15.44 -20.86 8.26
N LEU A 473 -14.97 -22.10 8.17
CA LEU A 473 -14.54 -22.69 6.89
C LEU A 473 -15.66 -22.69 5.84
N ASP A 474 -16.89 -23.05 6.23
CA ASP A 474 -18.06 -23.07 5.34
C ASP A 474 -18.42 -21.68 4.82
N ASN A 475 -18.41 -20.68 5.71
CA ASN A 475 -18.67 -19.30 5.33
C ASN A 475 -17.54 -18.72 4.47
N ALA A 476 -16.28 -19.05 4.76
CA ALA A 476 -15.15 -18.66 3.93
C ALA A 476 -15.30 -19.21 2.50
N PHE A 477 -15.70 -20.47 2.37
CA PHE A 477 -15.95 -21.08 1.06
C PHE A 477 -17.13 -20.43 0.32
N ALA A 478 -18.25 -20.17 1.01
CA ALA A 478 -19.40 -19.47 0.42
C ALA A 478 -19.08 -18.01 0.02
N ASP A 479 -18.32 -17.30 0.84
CA ASP A 479 -17.88 -15.93 0.55
C ASP A 479 -16.85 -15.88 -0.59
N PHE A 480 -16.02 -16.92 -0.73
CA PHE A 480 -15.14 -17.08 -1.90
C PHE A 480 -15.94 -17.34 -3.18
N GLN A 481 -16.97 -18.22 -3.14
CA GLN A 481 -17.86 -18.47 -4.28
C GLN A 481 -18.58 -17.20 -4.75
N THR A 482 -19.02 -16.37 -3.79
CA THR A 482 -19.75 -15.13 -4.07
C THR A 482 -18.82 -13.93 -4.31
N ARG A 483 -17.50 -14.13 -4.36
CA ARG A 483 -16.47 -13.11 -4.54
C ARG A 483 -16.47 -12.01 -3.47
N LYS A 484 -17.02 -12.28 -2.28
CA LYS A 484 -16.90 -11.40 -1.10
C LYS A 484 -15.52 -11.53 -0.46
N CYS A 485 -14.90 -12.70 -0.57
CA CYS A 485 -13.50 -12.93 -0.25
C CYS A 485 -12.74 -13.31 -1.52
N ASN A 486 -11.54 -12.76 -1.68
CA ASN A 486 -10.65 -13.06 -2.82
C ASN A 486 -9.63 -14.13 -2.48
N ALA A 487 -9.44 -14.39 -1.19
CA ALA A 487 -8.55 -15.41 -0.67
C ALA A 487 -9.11 -16.05 0.60
N ILE A 488 -8.72 -17.31 0.84
CA ILE A 488 -8.98 -18.04 2.08
C ILE A 488 -7.63 -18.39 2.71
N TYR A 489 -7.46 -18.00 3.97
CA TYR A 489 -6.35 -18.41 4.82
C TYR A 489 -6.82 -19.47 5.82
N ALA A 490 -6.14 -20.61 5.85
CA ALA A 490 -6.54 -21.75 6.66
C ALA A 490 -5.37 -22.67 7.07
N SER A 491 -5.64 -23.56 8.02
CA SER A 491 -4.74 -24.66 8.37
C SER A 491 -4.58 -25.63 7.18
N ALA A 492 -3.50 -26.41 7.14
CA ALA A 492 -3.27 -27.39 6.07
C ALA A 492 -4.44 -28.36 5.89
N LYS A 493 -5.07 -28.80 7.00
CA LYS A 493 -6.21 -29.71 6.99
C LYS A 493 -7.44 -29.04 6.36
N ASP A 494 -7.79 -27.85 6.84
CA ASP A 494 -8.97 -27.12 6.36
C ASP A 494 -8.77 -26.66 4.91
N LEU A 495 -7.55 -26.28 4.54
CA LEU A 495 -7.18 -25.90 3.18
C LEU A 495 -7.30 -27.09 2.22
N ALA A 496 -6.95 -28.30 2.65
CA ALA A 496 -7.17 -29.51 1.86
C ALA A 496 -8.65 -29.76 1.57
N ASP A 497 -9.53 -29.54 2.55
CA ASP A 497 -10.98 -29.70 2.39
C ASP A 497 -11.57 -28.61 1.49
N VAL A 498 -11.11 -27.36 1.62
CA VAL A 498 -11.44 -26.25 0.73
C VAL A 498 -10.99 -26.54 -0.70
N ILE A 499 -9.75 -27.00 -0.93
CA ILE A 499 -9.23 -27.32 -2.26
C ILE A 499 -10.04 -28.46 -2.90
N LYS A 500 -10.38 -29.52 -2.14
CA LYS A 500 -11.26 -30.59 -2.64
C LYS A 500 -12.65 -30.06 -3.02
N ALA A 501 -13.22 -29.17 -2.21
CA ALA A 501 -14.49 -28.52 -2.52
C ALA A 501 -14.39 -27.64 -3.76
N MET A 502 -13.34 -26.82 -3.89
CA MET A 502 -13.09 -25.97 -5.06
C MET A 502 -12.95 -26.81 -6.34
N LYS A 503 -12.23 -27.95 -6.29
CA LYS A 503 -12.13 -28.90 -7.41
C LYS A 503 -13.48 -29.52 -7.78
N ARG A 504 -14.28 -29.93 -6.79
CA ARG A 504 -15.62 -30.50 -6.99
C ARG A 504 -16.56 -29.50 -7.65
N GLU A 505 -16.55 -28.25 -7.17
CA GLU A 505 -17.39 -27.16 -7.68
C GLU A 505 -16.80 -26.46 -8.92
N ARG A 506 -15.60 -26.87 -9.37
CA ARG A 506 -14.86 -26.29 -10.50
C ARG A 506 -14.65 -24.77 -10.39
N LEU A 507 -14.34 -24.31 -9.18
CA LEU A 507 -13.98 -22.91 -8.92
C LEU A 507 -12.54 -22.67 -9.42
N ASP A 508 -12.30 -21.50 -10.02
CA ASP A 508 -10.95 -21.10 -10.39
C ASP A 508 -10.22 -20.64 -9.10
N TYR A 509 -9.07 -21.23 -8.79
CA TYR A 509 -8.24 -20.88 -7.63
C TYR A 509 -6.76 -21.18 -7.91
N VAL A 510 -5.88 -20.57 -7.13
CA VAL A 510 -4.44 -20.84 -7.08
C VAL A 510 -4.02 -21.00 -5.62
N VAL A 511 -3.22 -22.03 -5.33
CA VAL A 511 -2.52 -22.14 -4.04
C VAL A 511 -1.34 -21.19 -4.05
N ALA A 512 -1.25 -20.31 -3.05
CA ALA A 512 -0.12 -19.40 -2.93
C ALA A 512 1.19 -20.15 -2.75
N PRO A 513 2.28 -19.74 -3.43
CA PRO A 513 3.61 -20.31 -3.23
C PRO A 513 4.25 -19.84 -1.91
N MET A 514 3.48 -19.87 -0.82
CA MET A 514 3.89 -19.49 0.52
C MET A 514 3.32 -20.44 1.55
N TRP A 515 4.11 -20.68 2.59
CA TRP A 515 3.73 -21.52 3.71
C TRP A 515 4.16 -20.85 5.02
N ILE A 516 3.32 -20.96 6.04
CA ILE A 516 3.58 -20.44 7.39
C ILE A 516 3.65 -21.63 8.34
N ASP A 517 4.80 -21.83 8.94
CA ASP A 517 5.03 -22.90 9.91
C ASP A 517 4.49 -22.51 11.29
N PRO A 518 4.02 -23.46 12.12
CA PRO A 518 3.68 -23.17 13.52
C PRO A 518 4.80 -22.50 14.33
N LEU A 519 6.07 -22.70 13.97
CA LEU A 519 7.20 -21.97 14.55
C LEU A 519 7.17 -20.47 14.22
N ASP A 520 6.73 -20.08 13.02
CA ASP A 520 6.62 -18.67 12.63
C ASP A 520 5.58 -17.96 13.49
N ILE A 521 4.46 -18.61 13.79
CA ILE A 521 3.40 -18.08 14.66
C ILE A 521 3.92 -17.88 16.09
N ARG A 522 4.63 -18.89 16.63
CA ARG A 522 5.24 -18.78 17.96
C ARG A 522 6.27 -17.66 18.03
N ALA A 523 7.05 -17.44 16.97
CA ALA A 523 8.01 -16.34 16.91
C ALA A 523 7.31 -14.97 16.93
N VAL A 524 6.16 -14.82 16.25
CA VAL A 524 5.35 -13.59 16.31
C VAL A 524 4.84 -13.35 17.73
N ILE A 525 4.24 -14.36 18.37
CA ILE A 525 3.73 -14.25 19.74
C ILE A 525 4.83 -13.87 20.73
N GLN A 526 6.01 -14.49 20.62
CA GLN A 526 7.15 -14.17 21.48
C GLN A 526 7.67 -12.74 21.27
N ALA A 527 7.71 -12.28 20.02
CA ALA A 527 8.12 -10.91 19.70
C ALA A 527 7.17 -9.89 20.33
N GLU A 528 5.85 -10.07 20.18
CA GLU A 528 4.85 -9.17 20.77
C GLU A 528 4.89 -9.18 22.31
N ALA A 529 5.02 -10.36 22.92
CA ALA A 529 5.18 -10.48 24.37
C ALA A 529 6.44 -9.76 24.86
N SER A 530 7.55 -9.86 24.14
CA SER A 530 8.80 -9.17 24.48
C SER A 530 8.67 -7.64 24.35
N GLU A 531 7.94 -7.16 23.36
CA GLU A 531 7.70 -5.73 23.14
C GLU A 531 6.84 -5.14 24.27
N MET A 532 5.74 -5.82 24.63
CA MET A 532 4.90 -5.42 25.76
C MET A 532 5.69 -5.42 27.08
N ALA A 533 6.51 -6.44 27.33
CA ALA A 533 7.35 -6.50 28.52
C ALA A 533 8.34 -5.31 28.60
N ASN A 534 8.93 -4.95 27.46
CA ASN A 534 9.84 -3.80 27.36
C ASN A 534 9.11 -2.47 27.61
N LEU A 535 7.88 -2.31 27.11
CA LEU A 535 7.07 -1.12 27.37
C LEU A 535 6.72 -1.00 28.86
N MET A 536 6.22 -2.07 29.48
CA MET A 536 5.92 -2.08 30.92
C MET A 536 7.16 -1.77 31.78
N ALA A 537 8.32 -2.33 31.43
CA ALA A 537 9.57 -2.04 32.14
C ALA A 537 9.99 -0.57 32.03
N ARG A 538 9.78 0.06 30.86
CA ARG A 538 10.06 1.49 30.64
C ARG A 538 9.12 2.38 31.44
N GLU A 539 7.83 2.06 31.48
CA GLU A 539 6.84 2.80 32.27
C GLU A 539 7.12 2.70 33.78
N GLU A 540 7.46 1.50 34.27
CA GLU A 540 7.82 1.31 35.68
C GLU A 540 9.10 2.08 36.04
N ALA A 541 10.11 2.06 35.17
CA ALA A 541 11.35 2.82 35.37
C ALA A 541 11.08 4.33 35.41
N ALA A 542 10.23 4.85 34.51
CA ALA A 542 9.84 6.26 34.50
C ALA A 542 9.09 6.65 35.79
N ARG A 543 8.18 5.80 36.27
CA ARG A 543 7.45 6.03 37.52
C ARG A 543 8.39 6.08 38.73
N LYS A 544 9.36 5.17 38.81
CA LYS A 544 10.37 5.17 39.88
C LYS A 544 11.26 6.41 39.83
N ALA A 545 11.65 6.86 38.65
CA ALA A 545 12.44 8.08 38.49
C ALA A 545 11.71 9.32 39.00
N LEU A 546 10.42 9.47 38.66
CA LEU A 546 9.58 10.57 39.17
C LEU A 546 9.45 10.53 40.70
N GLN A 547 9.23 9.36 41.29
CA GLN A 547 9.15 9.21 42.75
C GLN A 547 10.47 9.57 43.44
N GLN A 548 11.61 9.18 42.85
CA GLN A 548 12.93 9.54 43.36
C GLN A 548 13.17 11.06 43.29
N GLU A 549 12.79 11.69 42.18
CA GLU A 549 12.91 13.15 42.01
C GLU A 549 12.06 13.90 43.05
N GLU A 550 10.80 13.51 43.24
CA GLU A 550 9.94 14.08 44.28
C GLU A 550 10.53 13.92 45.69
N ALA A 551 11.11 12.75 46.00
CA ALA A 551 11.74 12.51 47.29
C ALA A 551 12.97 13.42 47.49
N ILE A 552 13.80 13.60 46.46
CA ILE A 552 14.95 14.52 46.49
C ILE A 552 14.49 15.96 46.70
N LEU A 553 13.44 16.40 46.00
CA LEU A 553 12.89 17.75 46.15
C LEU A 553 12.33 17.99 47.56
N LYS A 554 11.57 17.03 48.10
CA LYS A 554 11.08 17.08 49.48
C LYS A 554 12.22 17.15 50.48
N GLN A 555 13.25 16.34 50.31
CA GLN A 555 14.41 16.36 51.19
C GLN A 555 15.14 17.71 51.15
N ARG A 556 15.36 18.28 49.96
CA ARG A 556 15.97 19.61 49.82
C ARG A 556 15.15 20.70 50.52
N ALA A 557 13.82 20.65 50.39
CA ALA A 557 12.95 21.61 51.07
C ALA A 557 13.03 21.49 52.60
N LEU A 558 13.10 20.26 53.13
CA LEU A 558 13.31 20.02 54.57
C LEU A 558 14.68 20.55 55.04
N ASP A 559 15.75 20.22 54.31
CA ASP A 559 17.11 20.64 54.64
C ASP A 559 17.24 22.18 54.61
N GLU A 560 16.61 22.84 53.63
CA GLU A 560 16.56 24.30 53.57
C GLU A 560 15.78 24.92 54.73
N ALA A 561 14.64 24.33 55.13
CA ALA A 561 13.86 24.79 56.27
C ALA A 561 14.67 24.71 57.57
N VAL A 562 15.34 23.58 57.82
CA VAL A 562 16.23 23.38 58.98
C VAL A 562 17.37 24.40 58.95
N LYS A 563 17.97 24.65 57.79
CA LYS A 563 19.03 25.65 57.64
C LYS A 563 18.55 27.05 57.98
N ARG A 564 17.37 27.46 57.50
CA ARG A 564 16.76 28.77 57.83
C ARG A 564 16.53 28.91 59.32
N GLU A 565 15.91 27.91 59.95
CA GLU A 565 15.65 27.92 61.39
C GLU A 565 16.94 28.06 62.22
N ASN A 566 18.00 27.35 61.84
CA ASN A 566 19.29 27.45 62.51
C ASN A 566 19.93 28.84 62.38
N ILE A 567 19.82 29.47 61.20
CA ILE A 567 20.30 30.84 60.98
C ILE A 567 19.50 31.84 61.84
N GLU A 568 18.18 31.71 61.89
CA GLU A 568 17.33 32.56 62.73
C GLU A 568 17.69 32.44 64.20
N ARG A 569 17.88 31.21 64.69
CA ARG A 569 18.26 30.96 66.08
C ARG A 569 19.59 31.63 66.44
N ASP A 570 20.58 31.59 65.55
CA ASP A 570 21.87 32.26 65.74
C ASP A 570 21.74 33.79 65.71
N LEU A 571 20.98 34.34 64.75
CA LEU A 571 20.70 35.78 64.66
C LEU A 571 20.01 36.31 65.93
N GLN A 572 18.98 35.60 66.41
CA GLN A 572 18.27 35.96 67.64
C GLN A 572 19.17 35.85 68.87
N ALA A 573 20.06 34.85 68.93
CA ALA A 573 21.00 34.72 70.04
C ALA A 573 22.00 35.88 70.08
N ARG A 574 22.58 36.26 68.94
CA ARG A 574 23.58 37.34 68.83
C ARG A 574 22.99 38.72 69.09
N ASN A 575 21.75 38.97 68.65
CA ASN A 575 21.13 40.29 68.74
C ASN A 575 20.16 40.43 69.93
N ARG A 576 20.06 39.42 70.80
CA ARG A 576 19.09 39.37 71.91
C ARG A 576 19.14 40.59 72.82
N SER A 577 20.34 41.03 73.20
CA SER A 577 20.52 42.18 74.11
C SER A 577 20.06 43.49 73.47
N PHE A 578 20.45 43.73 72.22
CA PHE A 578 20.06 44.93 71.45
C PHE A 578 18.56 44.97 71.18
N ALA A 579 17.98 43.85 70.75
CA ALA A 579 16.54 43.74 70.51
C ALA A 579 15.73 43.96 71.79
N ARG A 580 16.19 43.45 72.93
CA ARG A 580 15.57 43.72 74.24
C ARG A 580 15.67 45.18 74.63
N ALA A 581 16.84 45.80 74.48
CA ALA A 581 17.01 47.23 74.78
C ALA A 581 16.07 48.12 73.93
N ALA A 582 15.89 47.79 72.65
CA ALA A 582 14.93 48.46 71.77
C ALA A 582 13.47 48.18 72.18
N GLN A 583 13.14 46.94 72.56
CA GLN A 583 11.83 46.56 73.10
C GLN A 583 11.51 47.31 74.40
N ASP A 584 12.49 47.49 75.28
CA ASP A 584 12.33 48.15 76.58
C ASP A 584 11.94 49.63 76.41
N ARG A 585 12.42 50.30 75.34
CA ARG A 585 12.00 51.66 74.99
C ARG A 585 10.51 51.74 74.65
N ILE A 586 10.00 50.78 73.86
CA ILE A 586 8.58 50.72 73.51
C ILE A 586 7.74 50.32 74.73
N SER A 587 8.10 49.23 75.39
CA SER A 587 7.33 48.68 76.51
C SER A 587 7.30 49.61 77.72
N GLY A 588 8.40 50.29 78.06
CA GLY A 588 8.41 51.31 79.11
C GLY A 588 7.47 52.48 78.82
N MET A 589 7.39 52.90 77.55
CA MET A 589 6.48 53.96 77.11
C MET A 589 5.00 53.50 77.21
N ILE A 590 4.70 52.28 76.76
CA ILE A 590 3.36 51.69 76.87
C ILE A 590 2.97 51.50 78.34
N ASP A 591 3.88 51.02 79.17
CA ASP A 591 3.67 50.80 80.61
C ASP A 591 3.30 52.09 81.32
N THR A 592 4.04 53.16 81.03
CA THR A 592 3.76 54.50 81.56
C THR A 592 2.37 54.96 81.13
N PHE A 593 2.04 54.82 79.84
CA PHE A 593 0.73 55.19 79.31
C PHE A 593 -0.43 54.38 79.93
N LEU A 594 -0.28 53.06 80.08
CA LEU A 594 -1.28 52.21 80.71
C LEU A 594 -1.49 52.60 82.19
N ALA A 595 -0.43 52.95 82.91
CA ALA A 595 -0.52 53.42 84.29
C ALA A 595 -1.24 54.78 84.39
N GLU A 596 -0.91 55.73 83.49
CA GLU A 596 -1.56 57.04 83.40
C GLU A 596 -3.06 56.92 83.09
N VAL A 597 -3.43 56.08 82.12
CA VAL A 597 -4.83 55.82 81.75
C VAL A 597 -5.58 55.20 82.93
N LYS A 598 -4.98 54.23 83.63
CA LYS A 598 -5.57 53.63 84.83
C LYS A 598 -5.75 54.64 85.97
N ALA A 599 -4.76 55.50 86.21
CA ALA A 599 -4.81 56.52 87.27
C ALA A 599 -5.82 57.63 86.98
N SER A 600 -6.04 57.94 85.70
CA SER A 600 -6.99 58.98 85.27
C SER A 600 -8.46 58.58 85.48
N GLY A 601 -8.76 57.26 85.47
CA GLY A 601 -10.10 56.73 85.69
C GLY A 601 -11.14 57.24 84.67
N ASP A 602 -12.41 57.28 85.07
CA ASP A 602 -13.55 57.70 84.22
C ASP A 602 -13.70 59.24 84.12
N LYS A 603 -12.66 60.00 84.50
CA LYS A 603 -12.66 61.46 84.39
C LYS A 603 -12.61 61.84 82.92
N ARG A 604 -13.75 62.30 82.38
CA ARG A 604 -13.97 62.75 80.99
C ARG A 604 -13.20 64.03 80.63
N GLY A 605 -11.88 64.01 80.75
CA GLY A 605 -10.99 65.06 80.27
C GLY A 605 -10.05 64.51 79.20
N ASP A 606 -10.10 65.08 78.00
CA ASP A 606 -9.33 64.69 76.80
C ASP A 606 -7.81 64.96 76.89
N GLY A 607 -7.24 64.98 78.10
CA GLY A 607 -5.91 65.55 78.40
C GLY A 607 -4.82 64.55 78.81
N VAL A 608 -4.87 63.29 78.40
CA VAL A 608 -3.69 62.40 78.52
C VAL A 608 -2.89 62.47 77.22
N PHE A 609 -2.01 63.47 77.13
CA PHE A 609 -0.96 63.58 76.11
C PHE A 609 0.31 62.91 76.63
N GLY A 610 0.32 61.58 76.56
CA GLY A 610 1.55 60.80 76.76
C GLY A 610 2.25 60.56 75.43
N LYS A 611 3.58 60.47 75.43
CA LYS A 611 4.40 60.15 74.23
C LYS A 611 3.88 58.94 73.44
N THR A 612 3.28 57.95 74.12
CA THR A 612 2.62 56.78 73.49
C THR A 612 1.43 57.15 72.62
N ALA A 613 0.60 58.12 73.04
CA ALA A 613 -0.58 58.52 72.29
C ALA A 613 -0.24 59.34 71.04
N GLU A 614 0.90 60.03 71.05
CA GLU A 614 1.46 60.72 69.89
C GLU A 614 2.08 59.73 68.90
N LEU A 615 2.89 58.80 69.41
CA LEU A 615 3.63 57.86 68.58
C LEU A 615 2.76 56.71 68.06
N PHE A 616 1.79 56.23 68.84
CA PHE A 616 0.90 55.12 68.51
C PHE A 616 -0.57 55.50 68.73
N PRO A 617 -1.12 56.45 67.95
CA PRO A 617 -2.46 56.99 68.17
C PRO A 617 -3.57 55.95 68.02
N GLY A 618 -3.39 54.97 67.12
CA GLY A 618 -4.33 53.85 66.95
C GLY A 618 -4.45 52.98 68.19
N PHE A 619 -3.29 52.57 68.74
CA PHE A 619 -3.22 51.78 69.97
C PHE A 619 -3.81 52.54 71.17
N ALA A 620 -3.40 53.81 71.33
CA ALA A 620 -3.90 54.65 72.42
C ALA A 620 -5.43 54.84 72.38
N ARG A 621 -6.02 54.97 71.18
CA ARG A 621 -7.47 55.06 71.01
C ARG A 621 -8.18 53.80 71.49
N VAL A 622 -7.67 52.62 71.11
CA VAL A 622 -8.26 51.34 71.51
C VAL A 622 -8.17 51.13 73.01
N VAL A 623 -7.01 51.37 73.62
CA VAL A 623 -6.83 51.26 75.08
C VAL A 623 -7.76 52.21 75.85
N LYS A 624 -7.90 53.46 75.39
CA LYS A 624 -8.82 54.44 75.99
C LYS A 624 -10.27 53.96 75.89
N GLN A 625 -10.68 53.42 74.74
CA GLN A 625 -12.04 52.89 74.56
C GLN A 625 -12.30 51.71 75.49
N LEU A 626 -11.38 50.74 75.56
CA LEU A 626 -11.49 49.58 76.45
C LEU A 626 -11.63 50.02 77.92
N THR A 627 -10.87 51.02 78.35
CA THR A 627 -10.96 51.58 79.70
C THR A 627 -12.35 52.21 79.96
N ARG A 628 -12.90 52.98 79.01
CA ARG A 628 -14.27 53.55 79.10
C ARG A 628 -15.33 52.45 79.18
N ASP A 629 -15.12 51.35 78.49
CA ASP A 629 -16.02 50.19 78.48
C ASP A 629 -15.83 49.27 79.70
N ARG A 630 -15.07 49.73 80.72
CA ARG A 630 -14.79 49.05 82.00
C ARG A 630 -13.98 47.74 81.85
N TRP A 631 -13.15 47.64 80.82
CA TRP A 631 -12.11 46.61 80.77
C TRP A 631 -10.94 47.01 81.65
N GLU A 632 -10.53 46.08 82.51
CA GLU A 632 -9.37 46.22 83.40
C GLU A 632 -8.23 45.34 82.88
N LEU A 633 -7.01 45.89 82.87
CA LEU A 633 -5.80 45.13 82.52
C LEU A 633 -5.52 44.05 83.58
N GLU A 634 -5.53 42.78 83.16
CA GLU A 634 -5.14 41.61 83.96
C GLU A 634 -3.63 41.38 83.86
N SER A 635 -3.09 41.31 82.64
CA SER A 635 -1.65 41.18 82.40
C SER A 635 -1.25 41.73 81.03
N LYS A 636 0.05 41.90 80.82
CA LYS A 636 0.63 42.38 79.55
C LYS A 636 1.88 41.58 79.19
N SER A 637 2.11 41.37 77.90
CA SER A 637 3.30 40.72 77.37
C SER A 637 3.89 41.52 76.22
N TYR A 638 5.22 41.47 76.11
CA TYR A 638 5.99 42.11 75.03
C TYR A 638 6.93 41.08 74.42
N ALA A 639 6.93 40.97 73.10
CA ALA A 639 7.84 40.07 72.38
C ALA A 639 8.38 40.72 71.10
N VAL A 640 9.68 40.64 70.88
CA VAL A 640 10.31 41.08 69.63
C VAL A 640 9.83 40.21 68.46
N VAL A 641 9.16 40.84 67.51
CA VAL A 641 8.70 40.23 66.25
C VAL A 641 9.82 40.26 65.22
N ASP A 642 10.52 41.40 65.14
CA ASP A 642 11.68 41.61 64.30
C ASP A 642 12.55 42.75 64.88
N PHE A 643 13.85 42.69 64.63
CA PHE A 643 14.83 43.68 65.05
C PHE A 643 15.92 43.77 63.98
N GLY A 644 16.36 44.97 63.64
CA GLY A 644 17.28 45.19 62.54
C GLY A 644 17.66 46.64 62.35
N ASP A 645 18.19 46.95 61.17
CA ASP A 645 18.61 48.30 60.83
C ASP A 645 17.66 48.91 59.80
N ALA A 646 17.14 50.11 60.06
CA ALA A 646 16.39 50.93 59.12
C ALA A 646 17.27 52.07 58.58
N ASP A 647 16.89 52.61 57.42
CA ASP A 647 17.52 53.80 56.84
C ASP A 647 16.78 55.05 57.31
N TRP A 648 17.47 55.95 58.00
CA TRP A 648 16.96 57.25 58.41
C TRP A 648 17.94 58.36 58.03
N ASN A 649 17.54 59.23 57.10
CA ASN A 649 18.38 60.31 56.56
C ASN A 649 19.77 59.82 56.10
N ASN A 650 19.81 58.73 55.33
CA ASN A 650 21.04 58.07 54.82
C ASN A 650 21.96 57.48 55.91
N ARG A 651 21.43 57.24 57.11
CA ARG A 651 22.13 56.55 58.20
C ARG A 651 21.42 55.25 58.54
N LYS A 652 22.20 54.22 58.89
CA LYS A 652 21.65 52.99 59.45
C LYS A 652 21.43 53.17 60.95
N VAL A 653 20.18 53.08 61.37
CA VAL A 653 19.74 53.21 62.76
C VAL A 653 18.91 51.99 63.14
N GLU A 654 18.89 51.64 64.42
CA GLU A 654 18.17 50.46 64.89
C GLU A 654 16.67 50.63 64.69
N ALA A 655 15.98 49.53 64.43
CA ALA A 655 14.54 49.47 64.30
C ALA A 655 14.02 48.17 64.92
N VAL A 656 12.87 48.24 65.56
CA VAL A 656 12.27 47.11 66.27
C VAL A 656 10.78 47.05 66.01
N ILE A 657 10.24 45.85 65.93
CA ILE A 657 8.82 45.57 65.91
C ILE A 657 8.51 44.69 67.11
N VAL A 658 7.59 45.14 67.96
CA VAL A 658 7.23 44.48 69.21
C VAL A 658 5.76 44.10 69.18
N ARG A 659 5.49 42.83 69.45
CA ARG A 659 4.16 42.32 69.75
C ARG A 659 3.82 42.68 71.17
N THR A 660 2.73 43.42 71.32
CA THR A 660 2.15 43.82 72.60
C THR A 660 0.82 43.13 72.74
N GLU A 661 0.69 42.24 73.73
CA GLU A 661 -0.59 41.63 74.08
C GLU A 661 -1.03 42.14 75.44
N LEU A 662 -2.30 42.54 75.53
CA LEU A 662 -2.95 42.94 76.76
C LEU A 662 -4.07 41.95 77.05
N LEU A 663 -3.97 41.23 78.17
CA LEU A 663 -5.06 40.42 78.70
C LEU A 663 -5.92 41.29 79.59
N LEU A 664 -7.22 41.28 79.32
CA LEU A 664 -8.20 42.20 79.90
C LEU A 664 -9.33 41.40 80.54
N GLN A 665 -9.91 41.94 81.60
CA GLN A 665 -11.10 41.41 82.24
C GLN A 665 -12.16 42.50 82.43
N ASN A 666 -13.42 42.15 82.22
CA ASN A 666 -14.57 43.01 82.48
C ASN A 666 -15.41 42.36 83.57
N LYS A 667 -15.21 42.79 84.82
CA LYS A 667 -15.91 42.23 85.99
C LYS A 667 -17.44 42.39 85.91
N PRO A 668 -17.99 43.56 85.52
CA PRO A 668 -19.44 43.71 85.33
C PRO A 668 -20.06 42.75 84.31
N LEU A 669 -19.34 42.45 83.22
CA LEU A 669 -19.81 41.54 82.16
C LEU A 669 -19.42 40.06 82.40
N GLY A 670 -18.57 39.77 83.39
CA GLY A 670 -18.04 38.43 83.65
C GLY A 670 -17.18 37.87 82.51
N ARG A 671 -16.53 38.72 81.71
CA ARG A 671 -15.78 38.32 80.51
C ARG A 671 -14.29 38.61 80.63
N ARG A 672 -13.49 37.82 79.91
CA ARG A 672 -12.06 38.07 79.66
C ARG A 672 -11.84 38.17 78.16
N ASP A 673 -10.90 39.00 77.76
CA ASP A 673 -10.55 39.22 76.34
C ASP A 673 -9.07 39.57 76.21
N ALA A 674 -8.54 39.51 75.00
CA ALA A 674 -7.16 39.85 74.70
C ALA A 674 -7.09 40.77 73.48
N VAL A 675 -6.29 41.83 73.57
CA VAL A 675 -5.99 42.67 72.40
C VAL A 675 -4.50 42.59 72.07
N CYS A 676 -4.20 42.46 70.78
CA CYS A 676 -2.85 42.25 70.28
C CYS A 676 -2.50 43.29 69.22
N PHE A 677 -1.35 43.94 69.40
CA PHE A 677 -0.81 44.91 68.45
C PHE A 677 0.66 44.63 68.12
N PHE A 678 1.04 44.84 66.86
CA PHE A 678 2.43 45.07 66.50
C PHE A 678 2.71 46.57 66.50
N LEU A 679 3.66 46.95 67.33
CA LEU A 679 4.13 48.31 67.52
C LEU A 679 5.59 48.35 67.10
N GLY A 680 5.90 49.11 66.07
CA GLY A 680 7.26 49.21 65.54
C GLY A 680 7.72 50.64 65.41
N VAL A 681 9.02 50.87 65.57
CA VAL A 681 9.65 52.19 65.46
C VAL A 681 11.08 52.06 64.97
N VAL A 682 11.57 53.16 64.42
CA VAL A 682 12.99 53.43 64.24
C VAL A 682 13.54 54.11 65.50
N VAL A 683 14.59 53.55 66.08
CA VAL A 683 15.22 53.98 67.33
C VAL A 683 16.46 54.82 67.00
N ASP A 684 16.30 56.15 67.00
CA ASP A 684 17.39 57.10 66.79
C ASP A 684 18.07 57.41 68.13
N ALA A 685 18.88 56.47 68.60
CA ALA A 685 19.50 56.51 69.93
C ALA A 685 20.42 57.72 70.14
N GLU A 686 21.05 58.25 69.08
CA GLU A 686 21.92 59.43 69.15
C GLU A 686 21.17 60.69 69.61
N PHE A 687 19.90 60.82 69.22
CA PHE A 687 19.05 61.96 69.55
C PHE A 687 17.97 61.62 70.58
N ASP A 688 18.06 60.43 71.18
CA ASP A 688 17.05 59.87 72.10
C ASP A 688 15.61 60.00 71.58
N HIS A 689 15.40 59.67 70.29
CA HIS A 689 14.11 59.85 69.63
C HIS A 689 13.60 58.55 68.98
N LEU A 690 12.29 58.34 69.04
CA LEU A 690 11.60 57.27 68.32
C LEU A 690 10.93 57.86 67.09
N ARG A 691 11.09 57.19 65.95
CA ARG A 691 10.69 57.71 64.63
C ARG A 691 9.90 56.68 63.85
N ASP A 692 9.19 57.17 62.84
CA ASP A 692 8.49 56.35 61.84
C ASP A 692 7.67 55.20 62.46
N PRO A 693 6.68 55.51 63.32
CA PRO A 693 5.97 54.47 64.04
C PRO A 693 5.00 53.70 63.16
N ILE A 694 4.88 52.40 63.43
CA ILE A 694 3.80 51.54 62.93
C ILE A 694 2.96 51.02 64.08
N THR A 695 1.65 50.98 63.86
CA THR A 695 0.68 50.32 64.75
C THR A 695 -0.30 49.52 63.90
N VAL A 696 -0.37 48.22 64.13
CA VAL A 696 -1.34 47.34 63.45
C VAL A 696 -1.86 46.26 64.40
N SER A 697 -3.13 45.87 64.28
CA SER A 697 -3.68 44.71 64.99
C SER A 697 -3.02 43.43 64.50
N CYS A 698 -2.82 42.45 65.38
CA CYS A 698 -2.14 41.20 65.01
C CYS A 698 -2.86 40.37 63.94
N ASP A 699 -4.20 40.43 63.87
CA ASP A 699 -5.01 39.53 63.04
C ASP A 699 -4.82 39.70 61.52
N ASP A 700 -4.45 40.90 61.05
CA ASP A 700 -4.23 41.23 59.62
C ASP A 700 -2.92 42.01 59.40
N SER A 701 -1.87 41.62 60.13
CA SER A 701 -0.67 42.45 60.32
C SER A 701 0.44 42.29 59.27
N GLU A 702 0.51 41.16 58.55
CA GLU A 702 1.67 40.82 57.73
C GLU A 702 1.97 41.84 56.63
N GLU A 703 0.95 42.28 55.89
CA GLU A 703 1.13 43.22 54.78
C GLU A 703 1.52 44.62 55.27
N ALA A 704 0.91 45.10 56.35
CA ALA A 704 1.23 46.40 56.94
C ALA A 704 2.67 46.43 57.49
N VAL A 705 3.08 45.36 58.18
CA VAL A 705 4.45 45.19 58.66
C VAL A 705 5.44 45.15 57.50
N ARG A 706 5.17 44.36 56.44
CA ARG A 706 6.04 44.31 55.27
C ARG A 706 6.16 45.66 54.57
N ARG A 707 5.05 46.38 54.39
CA ARG A 707 5.06 47.72 53.77
C ARG A 707 5.91 48.70 54.56
N TRP A 708 5.82 48.68 55.88
CA TRP A 708 6.68 49.50 56.73
C TRP A 708 8.14 49.09 56.63
N GLN A 709 8.46 47.80 56.72
CA GLN A 709 9.83 47.30 56.55
C GLN A 709 10.45 47.72 55.20
N VAL A 710 9.68 47.64 54.11
CA VAL A 710 10.13 48.12 52.78
C VAL A 710 10.32 49.63 52.78
N GLY A 711 9.35 50.40 53.30
CA GLY A 711 9.40 51.86 53.36
C GLY A 711 10.60 52.39 54.15
N SER A 712 10.90 51.77 55.29
CA SER A 712 12.04 52.14 56.15
C SER A 712 13.37 51.49 55.69
N LYS A 713 13.40 50.80 54.54
CA LYS A 713 14.54 50.01 54.03
C LYS A 713 15.18 49.12 55.10
N PHE A 714 14.32 48.43 55.84
CA PHE A 714 14.65 47.61 56.99
C PHE A 714 15.42 46.36 56.57
N SER A 715 16.54 46.11 57.25
CA SER A 715 17.34 44.89 57.13
C SER A 715 17.25 44.13 58.44
N SER A 716 16.56 42.97 58.44
CA SER A 716 16.41 42.17 59.64
C SER A 716 17.75 41.61 60.14
N ARG A 717 17.95 41.70 61.45
CA ARG A 717 19.00 41.04 62.24
C ARG A 717 18.39 39.99 63.18
N TRP A 718 17.10 39.67 63.00
CA TRP A 718 16.32 38.79 63.87
C TRP A 718 15.71 37.59 63.12
N ARG A 719 15.45 37.75 61.82
CA ARG A 719 14.89 36.75 60.91
C ARG A 719 15.85 36.46 59.76
N ALA A 720 15.78 35.25 59.20
CA ALA A 720 16.60 34.90 58.06
C ALA A 720 16.03 35.57 56.82
N ALA A 721 16.92 36.06 55.94
CA ALA A 721 16.48 36.62 54.67
C ALA A 721 15.71 35.56 53.86
N ALA A 722 14.49 35.89 53.45
CA ALA A 722 13.81 35.14 52.41
C ALA A 722 14.59 35.35 51.11
N LYS A 723 15.15 34.26 50.56
CA LYS A 723 15.74 34.26 49.22
C LYS A 723 14.66 34.15 48.16
#